data_AF-A0A8H5ESY2-F1
#
_entry.id   AF-A0A8H5ESY2-F1
#
_cell.length_a   1.000
_cell.length_b   1.000
_cell.length_c   1.000
_cell.angle_alpha   90.00
_cell.angle_beta   90.00
_cell.angle_gamma   90.00
#
_symmetry.space_group_name_H-M   'P 1'
#
loop_
_entity.id
_entity.type
_entity.pdbx_description
1 polymer ?
#
loop_
_entity_poly.entity_id
_entity_poly.type
_entity_poly.pdbx_seq_one_letter_code
_entity_poly.pdbx_strand_id
1 'polypeptide(L)'
;MPTPVRKKIEKLVDDFVFAKKGERKANAISIAMLKEEKADGGRKLIDLESRNEAIELTKAREFFKPTEERPMWAILSDWILADNAVRKFKDTVGIENLTHPLLQTWRVNMNSKRLPENLKRMMRATYKHKAQFLPAQATQAMRKAMPFWYHSGTKRSVRPRYSDKWGTCQRLTHGIKTVGDMLSHAQKNTSWGHTGKANCRCRNCTLDRSRGCVDPIACRKNANTKLNYLDREWDPRQGHSTTDRVAGDEPEMTADDIAEGFEQTAQVFQVSDDPLKEIRIFTNWENRENEPTIVNNTQAEDLPEHQRRSRTVYTDGSCTGNGTDEARTGSGIWYGENHWKNTSLRLPGTQQTNNTGELVAALVAIQQNTDTEVLRIFSDSTYTINAMRKYIPKWTDLGYIGVANKNIVGALAGEIAHLQNSVWLAKVKGHSGNTGNDGADKLAALGAEKDTPDIINLEKGKKILDAGARLSATTQATLYRGIRQRKTKIWRKRTRENIEMTINTVEALTGVKHTEGAIWRSLLQNDPISTKASAFLWKAIHGAHKVGEYWKHTGVSDTHMPCELCDEPVESIEHILLECRATGQEEIWRLTREIWSKTGREFPHITLGMILGIGVMEIRDTPQDGSPPRPNPTLTRLLRILVSEAMYLIWLLRCEWRIGREANTMRLHTLSEIRS
;
A
#
# COMPACT_ATOMS: atom_id res chain seq x y z
N MET A 1 13.09 0.18 20.43
CA MET A 1 13.00 -0.18 21.87
C MET A 1 13.69 -1.52 22.11
N PRO A 2 14.43 -1.71 23.23
CA PRO A 2 15.03 -3.00 23.57
C PRO A 2 14.01 -4.12 23.77
N THR A 3 14.37 -5.36 23.42
CA THR A 3 13.51 -6.54 23.53
C THR A 3 12.92 -6.76 24.93
N PRO A 4 13.68 -6.61 26.05
CA PRO A 4 13.12 -6.78 27.39
C PRO A 4 12.01 -5.77 27.70
N VAL A 5 12.19 -4.51 27.30
CA VAL A 5 11.19 -3.45 27.50
C VAL A 5 9.95 -3.72 26.67
N ARG A 6 10.12 -4.11 25.39
CA ARG A 6 9.00 -4.52 24.52
C ARG A 6 8.19 -5.64 25.16
N LYS A 7 8.84 -6.73 25.59
CA LYS A 7 8.17 -7.86 26.23
C LYS A 7 7.42 -7.45 27.50
N LYS A 8 7.98 -6.53 28.30
CA LYS A 8 7.32 -5.99 29.48
C LYS A 8 6.07 -5.19 29.12
N ILE A 9 6.13 -4.33 28.09
CA ILE A 9 4.95 -3.58 27.63
C ILE A 9 3.92 -4.52 27.00
N GLU A 10 4.33 -5.48 26.17
CA GLU A 10 3.42 -6.49 25.60
C GLU A 10 2.69 -7.25 26.71
N LYS A 11 3.40 -7.62 27.78
CA LYS A 11 2.79 -8.22 28.97
C LYS A 11 1.82 -7.26 29.69
N LEU A 12 2.18 -5.98 29.87
CA LEU A 12 1.27 -5.00 30.47
C LEU A 12 0.00 -4.79 29.63
N VAL A 13 0.13 -4.78 28.30
CA VAL A 13 -1.00 -4.69 27.37
C VAL A 13 -1.86 -5.94 27.46
N ASP A 14 -1.27 -7.14 27.51
CA ASP A 14 -1.99 -8.40 27.70
C ASP A 14 -2.73 -8.46 29.05
N ASP A 15 -2.05 -8.04 30.12
CA ASP A 15 -2.61 -7.97 31.48
C ASP A 15 -3.75 -6.95 31.55
N PHE A 16 -3.62 -5.79 30.90
CA PHE A 16 -4.64 -4.75 30.81
C PHE A 16 -5.86 -5.22 30.00
N VAL A 17 -5.65 -5.81 28.83
CA VAL A 17 -6.73 -6.20 27.92
C VAL A 17 -7.52 -7.39 28.46
N PHE A 18 -6.86 -8.37 29.07
CA PHE A 18 -7.50 -9.65 29.44
C PHE A 18 -7.69 -9.86 30.94
N ALA A 19 -7.27 -8.91 31.80
CA ALA A 19 -7.36 -8.94 33.26
C ALA A 19 -6.66 -10.13 33.97
N LYS A 20 -5.93 -9.81 35.05
CA LYS A 20 -5.25 -10.67 36.05
C LYS A 20 -4.00 -11.50 35.69
N LYS A 21 -3.02 -11.35 36.59
CA LYS A 21 -1.80 -12.14 36.82
C LYS A 21 -2.17 -13.53 37.37
N GLY A 22 -1.56 -14.59 36.82
CA GLY A 22 -1.43 -15.88 37.52
C GLY A 22 -2.29 -17.03 37.01
N GLU A 23 -3.33 -16.79 36.20
CA GLU A 23 -4.12 -17.84 35.58
C GLU A 23 -3.57 -18.17 34.18
N ARG A 24 -3.46 -19.46 33.83
CA ARG A 24 -3.14 -19.89 32.45
C ARG A 24 -4.29 -19.46 31.55
N LYS A 25 -4.15 -18.30 30.90
CA LYS A 25 -5.14 -17.72 30.01
C LYS A 25 -5.23 -18.51 28.69
N ALA A 26 -6.25 -19.36 28.55
CA ALA A 26 -6.78 -19.68 27.23
C ALA A 26 -7.53 -18.43 26.71
N ASN A 27 -6.78 -17.44 26.22
CA ASN A 27 -7.38 -16.21 25.72
C ASN A 27 -8.27 -16.53 24.51
N ALA A 28 -9.56 -16.18 24.62
CA ALA A 28 -10.53 -16.44 23.56
C ALA A 28 -10.27 -15.58 22.30
N ILE A 29 -9.40 -14.56 22.35
CA ILE A 29 -8.94 -13.75 21.22
C ILE A 29 -7.45 -13.45 21.42
N SER A 30 -6.62 -13.66 20.40
CA SER A 30 -5.19 -13.39 20.50
C SER A 30 -4.90 -11.87 20.44
N ILE A 31 -3.82 -11.43 21.12
CA ILE A 31 -3.29 -10.06 20.97
C ILE A 31 -3.05 -9.72 19.50
N ALA A 32 -2.62 -10.71 18.73
CA ALA A 32 -2.30 -10.52 17.33
C ALA A 32 -3.54 -10.18 16.50
N MET A 33 -4.70 -10.77 16.80
CA MET A 33 -5.99 -10.37 16.21
C MET A 33 -6.38 -8.94 16.60
N LEU A 34 -6.16 -8.54 17.86
CA LEU A 34 -6.46 -7.18 18.31
C LEU A 34 -5.65 -6.10 17.59
N LYS A 35 -4.46 -6.44 17.09
CA LYS A 35 -3.58 -5.55 16.32
C LYS A 35 -4.08 -5.32 14.89
N GLU A 36 -4.97 -6.18 14.38
CA GLU A 36 -5.54 -6.02 13.04
C GLU A 36 -6.40 -4.77 12.91
N GLU A 37 -6.67 -4.38 11.65
CA GLU A 37 -7.50 -3.22 11.36
C GLU A 37 -8.94 -3.45 11.84
N LYS A 38 -9.62 -2.35 12.14
CA LYS A 38 -11.03 -2.36 12.57
C LYS A 38 -11.96 -3.01 11.54
N ALA A 39 -11.64 -2.88 10.25
CA ALA A 39 -12.39 -3.50 9.16
C ALA A 39 -12.12 -5.01 9.00
N ASP A 40 -11.10 -5.53 9.69
CA ASP A 40 -10.73 -6.96 9.71
C ASP A 40 -11.07 -7.61 11.08
N GLY A 41 -11.99 -7.01 11.84
CA GLY A 41 -12.38 -7.47 13.18
C GLY A 41 -11.39 -7.13 14.30
N GLY A 42 -10.25 -6.53 14.00
CA GLY A 42 -9.29 -6.09 15.01
C GLY A 42 -9.76 -4.85 15.79
N ARG A 43 -8.94 -4.44 16.77
CA ARG A 43 -9.15 -3.21 17.56
C ARG A 43 -8.11 -2.13 17.24
N LYS A 44 -7.30 -2.34 16.20
CA LYS A 44 -6.19 -1.45 15.80
C LYS A 44 -5.19 -1.21 16.95
N LEU A 45 -4.99 -2.23 17.77
CA LEU A 45 -3.98 -2.19 18.84
C LEU A 45 -2.58 -2.06 18.22
N ILE A 46 -1.69 -1.35 18.90
CA ILE A 46 -0.37 -1.08 18.35
C ILE A 46 0.49 -2.36 18.26
N ASP A 47 1.11 -2.57 17.09
CA ASP A 47 2.08 -3.63 16.90
C ASP A 47 3.50 -3.13 17.20
N LEU A 48 3.94 -3.31 18.44
CA LEU A 48 5.24 -2.80 18.91
C LEU A 48 6.43 -3.37 18.15
N GLU A 49 6.34 -4.58 17.60
CA GLU A 49 7.39 -5.15 16.76
C GLU A 49 7.50 -4.39 15.44
N SER A 50 6.39 -4.27 14.70
CA SER A 50 6.31 -3.50 13.46
C SER A 50 6.71 -2.04 13.66
N ARG A 51 6.35 -1.44 14.81
CA ARG A 51 6.75 -0.08 15.17
C ARG A 51 8.25 0.03 15.42
N ASN A 52 8.87 -0.93 16.10
CA ASN A 52 10.31 -0.94 16.30
C ASN A 52 11.06 -1.06 14.97
N GLU A 53 10.59 -1.91 14.06
CA GLU A 53 11.16 -2.00 12.71
C GLU A 53 11.01 -0.68 11.95
N ALA A 54 9.84 -0.05 11.99
CA ALA A 54 9.63 1.27 11.38
C ALA A 54 10.56 2.35 11.98
N ILE A 55 10.86 2.29 13.28
CA ILE A 55 11.86 3.17 13.93
C ILE A 55 13.26 2.93 13.34
N GLU A 56 13.69 1.67 13.20
CA GLU A 56 15.00 1.37 12.61
C GLU A 56 15.08 1.82 11.13
N LEU A 57 13.99 1.69 10.37
CA LEU A 57 13.92 2.21 9.00
C LEU A 57 13.89 3.75 8.96
N THR A 58 13.33 4.41 9.97
CA THR A 58 13.42 5.87 10.10
C THR A 58 14.86 6.32 10.31
N LYS A 59 15.66 5.56 11.08
CA LYS A 59 17.10 5.81 11.21
C LYS A 59 17.84 5.57 9.90
N ALA A 60 17.48 4.52 9.16
CA ALA A 60 18.05 4.24 7.84
C ALA A 60 17.76 5.41 6.88
N ARG A 61 16.56 5.99 6.91
CA ARG A 61 16.24 7.21 6.16
C ARG A 61 17.18 8.37 6.48
N GLU A 62 17.45 8.63 7.76
CA GLU A 62 18.40 9.67 8.18
C GLU A 62 19.85 9.33 7.77
N PHE A 63 20.21 8.05 7.78
CA PHE A 63 21.54 7.57 7.36
C PHE A 63 21.79 7.80 5.86
N PHE A 64 20.78 7.60 5.02
CA PHE A 64 20.79 7.78 3.56
C PHE A 64 20.31 9.17 3.13
N LYS A 65 20.44 10.20 3.98
CA LYS A 65 20.22 11.59 3.55
C LYS A 65 21.23 12.04 2.48
N PRO A 66 20.90 13.05 1.67
CA PRO A 66 21.81 13.65 0.70
C PRO A 66 23.09 14.15 1.36
N THR A 67 24.23 14.05 0.68
CA THR A 67 25.57 14.32 1.27
C THR A 67 25.64 15.62 2.08
N GLU A 68 25.02 16.69 1.60
CA GLU A 68 25.02 18.02 2.25
C GLU A 68 24.17 18.09 3.53
N GLU A 69 23.16 17.22 3.66
CA GLU A 69 22.24 17.17 4.79
C GLU A 69 22.62 16.09 5.82
N ARG A 70 23.70 15.33 5.56
CA ARG A 70 24.04 14.16 6.37
C ARG A 70 24.58 14.56 7.73
N PRO A 71 24.00 14.01 8.82
CA PRO A 71 24.54 14.24 10.14
C PRO A 71 25.89 13.51 10.31
N MET A 72 26.77 14.06 11.15
CA MET A 72 28.11 13.51 11.41
C MET A 72 28.10 12.02 11.77
N TRP A 73 27.11 11.56 12.54
CA TRP A 73 27.01 10.15 12.92
C TRP A 73 26.79 9.23 11.71
N ALA A 74 26.13 9.70 10.65
CA ALA A 74 25.91 8.91 9.44
C ALA A 74 27.20 8.75 8.66
N ILE A 75 28.00 9.82 8.56
CA ILE A 75 29.34 9.81 7.96
C ILE A 75 30.25 8.83 8.71
N LEU A 76 30.30 8.92 10.04
CA LEU A 76 31.08 7.98 10.86
C LEU A 76 30.59 6.53 10.70
N SER A 77 29.27 6.34 10.53
CA SER A 77 28.68 5.02 10.34
C SER A 77 29.13 4.37 9.03
N ASP A 78 29.34 5.13 7.95
CA ASP A 78 29.91 4.59 6.70
C ASP A 78 31.29 3.97 6.95
N TRP A 79 32.18 4.69 7.66
CA TRP A 79 33.51 4.20 8.00
C TRP A 79 33.47 2.93 8.87
N ILE A 80 32.57 2.90 9.86
CA ILE A 80 32.38 1.71 10.70
C ILE A 80 31.90 0.53 9.85
N LEU A 81 30.97 0.74 8.92
CA LEU A 81 30.48 -0.31 8.02
C LEU A 81 31.59 -0.79 7.08
N ALA A 82 32.41 0.12 6.55
CA ALA A 82 33.54 -0.16 5.68
C ALA A 82 34.65 -0.96 6.40
N ASP A 83 35.02 -0.58 7.62
CA ASP A 83 36.00 -1.34 8.43
C ASP A 83 35.49 -2.76 8.73
N ASN A 84 34.17 -2.90 8.90
CA ASN A 84 33.50 -4.18 9.09
C ASN A 84 33.08 -4.87 7.77
N ALA A 85 33.55 -4.41 6.61
CA ALA A 85 33.34 -5.11 5.35
C ALA A 85 34.02 -6.49 5.36
N VAL A 86 33.46 -7.44 4.59
CA VAL A 86 34.11 -8.74 4.39
C VAL A 86 35.52 -8.52 3.83
N ARG A 87 36.52 -9.17 4.44
CA ARG A 87 37.96 -8.91 4.26
C ARG A 87 38.38 -8.72 2.79
N LYS A 88 37.92 -9.59 1.89
CA LYS A 88 38.24 -9.53 0.45
C LYS A 88 37.97 -8.17 -0.20
N PHE A 89 36.94 -7.43 0.24
CA PHE A 89 36.59 -6.14 -0.35
C PHE A 89 37.57 -5.05 0.07
N LYS A 90 37.83 -4.93 1.37
CA LYS A 90 38.74 -3.91 1.91
C LYS A 90 40.21 -4.17 1.55
N ASP A 91 40.63 -5.42 1.45
CA ASP A 91 41.99 -5.76 1.01
C ASP A 91 42.21 -5.38 -0.47
N THR A 92 41.15 -5.38 -1.29
CA THR A 92 41.25 -5.10 -2.73
C THR A 92 41.30 -3.61 -3.04
N VAL A 93 40.46 -2.80 -2.39
CA VAL A 93 40.30 -1.37 -2.74
C VAL A 93 40.59 -0.39 -1.61
N GLY A 94 40.85 -0.85 -0.38
CA GLY A 94 40.95 0.03 0.79
C GLY A 94 39.59 0.42 1.34
N ILE A 95 39.53 0.71 2.64
CA ILE A 95 38.28 1.05 3.34
C ILE A 95 37.73 2.41 2.89
N GLU A 96 38.59 3.35 2.50
CA GLU A 96 38.26 4.71 2.07
C GLU A 96 37.50 4.77 0.74
N ASN A 97 37.43 3.64 0.03
CA ASN A 97 36.71 3.47 -1.23
C ASN A 97 35.41 2.66 -1.07
N LEU A 98 35.08 2.23 0.15
CA LEU A 98 33.82 1.57 0.50
C LEU A 98 32.91 2.60 1.17
N THR A 99 32.05 3.25 0.40
CA THR A 99 31.13 4.29 0.88
C THR A 99 29.81 3.69 1.33
N HIS A 100 28.96 3.27 0.39
CA HIS A 100 27.59 2.88 0.67
C HIS A 100 27.30 1.43 0.24
N PRO A 101 26.83 0.56 1.15
CA PRO A 101 26.57 -0.84 0.84
C PRO A 101 25.35 -1.07 -0.07
N LEU A 102 24.54 -0.03 -0.35
CA LEU A 102 23.45 -0.09 -1.33
C LEU A 102 23.82 0.49 -2.70
N LEU A 103 24.81 1.39 -2.77
CA LEU A 103 25.32 1.93 -4.05
C LEU A 103 26.46 1.06 -4.64
N GLN A 104 27.04 0.19 -3.81
CA GLN A 104 28.13 -0.71 -4.17
C GLN A 104 27.78 -2.17 -3.83
N THR A 105 28.53 -3.11 -4.39
CA THR A 105 28.31 -4.55 -4.28
C THR A 105 29.05 -5.24 -3.13
N TRP A 106 29.85 -4.48 -2.35
CA TRP A 106 30.54 -5.02 -1.19
C TRP A 106 29.55 -5.32 -0.05
N ARG A 107 29.94 -6.23 0.86
CA ARG A 107 29.06 -6.68 1.95
C ARG A 107 29.69 -6.42 3.32
N VAL A 108 28.86 -5.96 4.24
CA VAL A 108 29.20 -5.80 5.67
C VAL A 108 29.15 -7.16 6.36
N ASN A 109 30.13 -7.48 7.20
CA ASN A 109 30.06 -8.62 8.10
C ASN A 109 29.13 -8.32 9.28
N MET A 110 27.85 -8.64 9.13
CA MET A 110 26.81 -8.38 10.14
C MET A 110 26.99 -9.14 11.46
N ASN A 111 27.91 -10.11 11.51
CA ASN A 111 28.24 -10.89 12.70
C ASN A 111 29.47 -10.37 13.45
N SER A 112 30.16 -9.34 12.93
CA SER A 112 31.34 -8.76 13.59
C SER A 112 31.00 -8.25 14.99
N LYS A 113 31.82 -8.60 15.98
CA LYS A 113 31.71 -8.05 17.34
C LYS A 113 32.04 -6.55 17.41
N ARG A 114 32.84 -6.05 16.46
CA ARG A 114 33.23 -4.64 16.35
C ARG A 114 32.14 -3.76 15.74
N LEU A 115 31.15 -4.36 15.08
CA LEU A 115 30.02 -3.62 14.50
C LEU A 115 28.98 -3.32 15.60
N PRO A 116 28.68 -2.03 15.90
CA PRO A 116 27.73 -1.62 16.93
C PRO A 116 26.32 -2.19 16.72
N GLU A 117 25.63 -2.53 17.80
CA GLU A 117 24.32 -3.21 17.73
C GLU A 117 23.21 -2.32 17.15
N ASN A 118 23.28 -1.00 17.35
CA ASN A 118 22.37 -0.05 16.69
C ASN A 118 22.51 -0.08 15.16
N LEU A 119 23.74 -0.10 14.63
CA LEU A 119 23.98 -0.21 13.19
C LEU A 119 23.56 -1.58 12.66
N LYS A 120 23.80 -2.66 13.42
CA LYS A 120 23.29 -4.00 13.07
C LYS A 120 21.78 -4.00 12.90
N ARG A 121 21.03 -3.45 13.85
CA ARG A 121 19.56 -3.40 13.80
C ARG A 121 19.06 -2.57 12.61
N MET A 122 19.64 -1.39 12.39
CA MET A 122 19.29 -0.52 11.27
C MET A 122 19.51 -1.20 9.92
N MET A 123 20.70 -1.77 9.70
CA MET A 123 21.02 -2.45 8.43
C MET A 123 20.23 -3.75 8.27
N ARG A 124 20.02 -4.54 9.33
CA ARG A 124 19.15 -5.73 9.27
C ARG A 124 17.71 -5.36 8.90
N ALA A 125 17.14 -4.30 9.48
CA ALA A 125 15.81 -3.83 9.12
C ALA A 125 15.75 -3.40 7.64
N THR A 126 16.76 -2.65 7.20
CA THR A 126 16.93 -2.19 5.81
C THR A 126 16.95 -3.38 4.83
N TYR A 127 17.74 -4.42 5.10
CA TYR A 127 17.79 -5.61 4.26
C TYR A 127 16.54 -6.49 4.37
N LYS A 128 15.99 -6.68 5.58
CA LYS A 128 14.75 -7.44 5.82
C LYS A 128 13.60 -6.90 4.99
N HIS A 129 13.51 -5.58 4.87
CA HIS A 129 12.47 -4.89 4.11
C HIS A 129 12.89 -4.55 2.68
N LYS A 130 13.88 -5.27 2.13
CA LYS A 130 14.30 -5.22 0.72
C LYS A 130 14.64 -3.80 0.25
N ALA A 131 15.40 -3.03 1.03
CA ALA A 131 15.87 -1.74 0.55
C ALA A 131 16.92 -1.89 -0.55
N GLN A 132 16.77 -1.14 -1.64
CA GLN A 132 17.62 -1.23 -2.84
C GLN A 132 17.79 0.17 -3.44
N PHE A 133 18.93 0.39 -4.10
CA PHE A 133 19.13 1.57 -4.94
C PHE A 133 18.46 1.31 -6.29
N LEU A 134 17.36 2.02 -6.55
CA LEU A 134 16.49 1.86 -7.71
C LEU A 134 16.02 3.24 -8.17
N PRO A 135 16.90 3.99 -8.86
CA PRO A 135 16.53 5.29 -9.41
C PRO A 135 15.46 5.12 -10.48
N ALA A 136 14.57 6.10 -10.57
CA ALA A 136 13.66 6.18 -11.72
C ALA A 136 14.44 6.42 -13.03
N GLN A 137 15.52 7.20 -12.92
CA GLN A 137 16.37 7.61 -14.03
C GLN A 137 17.78 7.93 -13.52
N ALA A 138 18.81 7.45 -14.22
CA ALA A 138 20.20 7.80 -13.93
C ALA A 138 20.61 9.09 -14.68
N THR A 139 20.47 10.25 -14.03
CA THR A 139 20.91 11.55 -14.56
C THR A 139 22.43 11.58 -14.74
N GLN A 140 22.96 12.50 -15.55
CA GLN A 140 24.40 12.58 -15.74
C GLN A 140 25.15 13.01 -14.48
N ALA A 141 24.53 13.86 -13.64
CA ALA A 141 25.06 14.21 -12.33
C ALA A 141 25.10 12.97 -11.41
N MET A 142 24.01 12.19 -11.35
CA MET A 142 23.97 10.96 -10.57
C MET A 142 25.02 9.94 -11.03
N ARG A 143 25.12 9.68 -12.34
CA ARG A 143 26.13 8.77 -12.91
C ARG A 143 27.53 9.14 -12.48
N LYS A 144 27.87 10.44 -12.52
CA LYS A 144 29.19 10.94 -12.11
C LYS A 144 29.38 10.83 -10.59
N ALA A 145 28.35 11.07 -9.79
CA ALA A 145 28.40 11.02 -8.33
C ALA A 145 28.54 9.60 -7.76
N MET A 146 28.12 8.57 -8.51
CA MET A 146 28.19 7.18 -8.08
C MET A 146 29.64 6.71 -7.77
N PRO A 147 29.83 5.83 -6.77
CA PRO A 147 31.13 5.27 -6.43
C PRO A 147 31.62 4.31 -7.52
N PHE A 148 32.86 4.49 -7.99
CA PHE A 148 33.41 3.68 -9.08
C PHE A 148 33.77 2.24 -8.64
N TRP A 149 34.38 2.12 -7.46
CA TRP A 149 34.85 0.82 -6.96
C TRP A 149 33.65 -0.02 -6.51
N TYR A 150 33.59 -1.29 -6.91
CA TYR A 150 32.44 -2.17 -6.62
C TYR A 150 31.08 -1.56 -7.02
N HIS A 151 31.05 -0.69 -8.04
CA HIS A 151 29.84 0.00 -8.51
C HIS A 151 28.67 -0.96 -8.71
N SER A 152 27.49 -0.63 -8.20
CA SER A 152 26.31 -1.49 -8.30
C SER A 152 25.96 -1.79 -9.77
N GLY A 153 25.88 -0.79 -10.63
CA GLY A 153 25.70 -0.89 -12.10
C GLY A 153 26.88 -1.47 -12.91
N THR A 154 27.72 -2.32 -12.32
CA THR A 154 28.74 -3.06 -13.09
C THR A 154 28.06 -4.19 -13.88
N LYS A 155 28.45 -4.38 -15.15
CA LYS A 155 27.97 -5.48 -16.01
C LYS A 155 28.22 -6.83 -15.35
N ARG A 156 27.20 -7.68 -15.31
CA ARG A 156 27.29 -9.04 -14.72
C ARG A 156 28.33 -9.93 -15.39
N SER A 157 28.52 -9.77 -16.70
CA SER A 157 29.49 -10.52 -17.50
C SER A 157 30.94 -10.12 -17.22
N VAL A 158 31.17 -8.99 -16.54
CA VAL A 158 32.50 -8.45 -16.28
C VAL A 158 32.89 -8.73 -14.84
N ARG A 159 34.13 -9.19 -14.65
CA ARG A 159 34.79 -9.25 -13.34
C ARG A 159 35.84 -8.13 -13.26
N PRO A 160 35.55 -7.01 -12.60
CA PRO A 160 36.47 -5.87 -12.55
C PRO A 160 37.81 -6.24 -11.91
N ARG A 161 38.91 -5.79 -12.53
CA ARG A 161 40.25 -5.90 -11.95
C ARG A 161 40.58 -4.61 -11.23
N TYR A 162 40.49 -4.63 -9.90
CA TYR A 162 40.75 -3.45 -9.07
C TYR A 162 42.16 -3.43 -8.47
N SER A 163 42.75 -4.58 -8.16
CA SER A 163 44.08 -4.69 -7.51
C SER A 163 45.26 -4.67 -8.49
N ASP A 164 45.02 -4.48 -9.78
CA ASP A 164 46.10 -4.33 -10.76
C ASP A 164 46.89 -3.03 -10.53
N LYS A 165 48.11 -2.95 -11.07
CA LYS A 165 49.00 -1.78 -10.88
C LYS A 165 48.30 -0.45 -11.23
N TRP A 166 47.45 -0.47 -12.26
CA TRP A 166 46.70 0.71 -12.68
C TRP A 166 45.58 1.06 -11.71
N GLY A 167 44.83 0.08 -11.22
CA GLY A 167 43.80 0.30 -10.19
C GLY A 167 44.37 0.84 -8.90
N THR A 168 45.51 0.32 -8.48
CA THR A 168 46.25 0.83 -7.31
C THR A 168 46.70 2.27 -7.53
N CYS A 169 47.29 2.60 -8.69
CA CYS A 169 47.67 3.97 -9.04
C CYS A 169 46.46 4.92 -9.10
N GLN A 170 45.36 4.49 -9.73
CA GLN A 170 44.12 5.24 -9.85
C GLN A 170 43.54 5.61 -8.48
N ARG A 171 43.57 4.69 -7.51
CA ARG A 171 43.13 4.95 -6.13
C ARG A 171 44.11 5.81 -5.35
N LEU A 172 45.35 5.35 -5.20
CA LEU A 172 46.28 5.91 -4.23
C LEU A 172 46.96 7.18 -4.72
N THR A 173 47.28 7.26 -6.02
CA THR A 173 47.98 8.41 -6.59
C THR A 173 47.02 9.45 -7.16
N HIS A 174 45.93 9.00 -7.80
CA HIS A 174 44.96 9.90 -8.43
C HIS A 174 43.72 10.17 -7.60
N GLY A 175 43.52 9.47 -6.46
CA GLY A 175 42.42 9.72 -5.55
C GLY A 175 41.04 9.41 -6.14
N ILE A 176 40.96 8.56 -7.16
CA ILE A 176 39.70 8.27 -7.85
C ILE A 176 38.77 7.53 -6.90
N LYS A 177 37.58 8.10 -6.64
CA LYS A 177 36.53 7.49 -5.81
C LYS A 177 35.23 7.29 -6.59
N THR A 178 34.87 8.26 -7.40
CA THR A 178 33.62 8.30 -8.17
C THR A 178 33.82 7.97 -9.64
N VAL A 179 32.72 7.66 -10.32
CA VAL A 179 32.70 7.50 -11.78
C VAL A 179 33.12 8.81 -12.48
N GLY A 180 32.73 9.97 -11.93
CA GLY A 180 33.14 11.29 -12.42
C GLY A 180 34.65 11.52 -12.32
N ASP A 181 35.30 11.09 -11.22
CA ASP A 181 36.75 11.16 -11.07
C ASP A 181 37.46 10.29 -12.13
N MET A 182 36.95 9.07 -12.34
CA MET A 182 37.49 8.14 -13.34
C MET A 182 37.38 8.71 -14.75
N LEU A 183 36.23 9.31 -15.09
CA LEU A 183 36.00 9.97 -16.37
C LEU A 183 36.94 11.17 -16.57
N SER A 184 37.00 12.04 -15.58
CA SER A 184 37.85 13.24 -15.61
C SER A 184 39.32 12.86 -15.77
N HIS A 185 39.77 11.82 -15.08
CA HIS A 185 41.12 11.29 -15.23
C HIS A 185 41.35 10.72 -16.63
N ALA A 186 40.43 9.91 -17.15
CA ALA A 186 40.54 9.31 -18.48
C ALA A 186 40.62 10.36 -19.61
N GLN A 187 39.92 11.49 -19.47
CA GLN A 187 39.82 12.56 -20.46
C GLN A 187 40.89 13.67 -20.32
N LYS A 188 41.75 13.62 -19.30
CA LYS A 188 42.74 14.65 -18.97
C LYS A 188 43.88 14.76 -20.01
N ASN A 189 43.63 15.32 -21.20
CA ASN A 189 44.59 15.40 -22.32
C ASN A 189 44.73 16.80 -22.99
N THR A 190 44.41 17.91 -22.31
CA THR A 190 44.27 19.23 -22.95
C THR A 190 45.42 20.23 -22.74
N SER A 191 46.51 19.85 -22.08
CA SER A 191 47.64 20.79 -21.90
C SER A 191 48.47 20.90 -23.18
N TRP A 192 48.82 22.14 -23.58
CA TRP A 192 49.74 22.43 -24.69
C TRP A 192 51.02 21.57 -24.61
N GLY A 193 51.43 20.99 -25.73
CA GLY A 193 52.59 20.07 -25.82
C GLY A 193 52.31 18.61 -25.41
N HIS A 194 51.04 18.18 -25.31
CA HIS A 194 50.70 16.77 -25.06
C HIS A 194 51.00 15.89 -26.30
N THR A 195 51.87 14.90 -26.16
CA THR A 195 52.34 14.07 -27.29
C THR A 195 51.70 12.67 -27.38
N GLY A 196 50.87 12.28 -26.40
CA GLY A 196 50.27 10.95 -26.34
C GLY A 196 51.25 9.77 -26.14
N LYS A 197 52.56 10.04 -25.97
CA LYS A 197 53.61 9.03 -25.73
C LYS A 197 53.98 8.90 -24.26
N ALA A 198 54.37 7.72 -23.80
CA ALA A 198 54.68 7.42 -22.38
C ALA A 198 55.66 8.42 -21.71
N ASN A 199 56.55 9.04 -22.47
CA ASN A 199 57.53 10.05 -22.02
C ASN A 199 57.06 11.51 -22.17
N CYS A 200 55.76 11.77 -22.42
CA CYS A 200 55.20 13.10 -22.60
C CYS A 200 55.55 14.04 -21.43
N ARG A 201 56.09 15.23 -21.73
CA ARG A 201 56.56 16.22 -20.74
C ARG A 201 55.59 17.37 -20.49
N CYS A 202 54.36 17.27 -21.01
CA CYS A 202 53.34 18.27 -20.73
C CYS A 202 53.07 18.41 -19.22
N ARG A 203 52.60 19.59 -18.79
CA ARG A 203 52.35 19.93 -17.38
C ARG A 203 51.60 18.84 -16.62
N ASN A 204 50.53 18.29 -17.21
CA ASN A 204 49.71 17.27 -16.58
C ASN A 204 50.44 15.93 -16.39
N CYS A 205 51.18 15.46 -17.40
CA CYS A 205 51.93 14.19 -17.28
C CYS A 205 53.09 14.32 -16.31
N THR A 206 53.77 15.47 -16.28
CA THR A 206 54.85 15.75 -15.32
C THR A 206 54.32 15.77 -13.88
N LEU A 207 53.17 16.42 -13.64
CA LEU A 207 52.51 16.43 -12.34
C LEU A 207 52.03 15.04 -11.91
N ASP A 208 51.47 14.26 -12.84
CA ASP A 208 51.02 12.90 -12.53
C ASP A 208 52.24 12.02 -12.12
N ARG A 209 53.38 12.15 -12.81
CA ARG A 209 54.64 11.46 -12.43
C ARG A 209 55.19 11.93 -11.09
N SER A 210 55.13 13.23 -10.78
CA SER A 210 55.61 13.75 -9.49
C SER A 210 54.78 13.24 -8.31
N ARG A 211 53.55 12.78 -8.55
CA ARG A 211 52.70 12.11 -7.55
C ARG A 211 52.91 10.59 -7.48
N GLY A 212 53.79 10.03 -8.31
CA GLY A 212 54.13 8.61 -8.34
C GLY A 212 53.49 7.79 -9.47
N CYS A 213 52.81 8.41 -10.45
CA CYS A 213 52.26 7.68 -11.59
C CYS A 213 53.36 7.35 -12.61
N VAL A 214 53.70 6.07 -12.75
CA VAL A 214 54.82 5.63 -13.62
C VAL A 214 54.59 5.95 -15.10
N ASP A 215 53.37 5.72 -15.61
CA ASP A 215 52.99 6.03 -16.98
C ASP A 215 51.59 6.67 -16.99
N PRO A 216 51.50 8.01 -16.97
CA PRO A 216 50.23 8.72 -16.95
C PRO A 216 49.34 8.39 -18.15
N ILE A 217 49.91 8.08 -19.31
CA ILE A 217 49.10 7.83 -20.52
C ILE A 217 48.52 6.44 -20.50
N ALA A 218 49.32 5.42 -20.16
CA ALA A 218 48.79 4.07 -20.00
C ALA A 218 47.79 3.99 -18.84
N CYS A 219 48.02 4.74 -17.74
CA CYS A 219 47.07 4.84 -16.63
C CYS A 219 45.72 5.42 -17.08
N ARG A 220 45.72 6.49 -17.88
CA ARG A 220 44.50 7.09 -18.46
C ARG A 220 43.79 6.18 -19.46
N LYS A 221 44.55 5.51 -20.35
CA LYS A 221 43.98 4.52 -21.27
C LYS A 221 43.29 3.39 -20.50
N ASN A 222 43.93 2.89 -19.44
CA ASN A 222 43.35 1.88 -18.57
C ASN A 222 42.10 2.40 -17.84
N ALA A 223 42.09 3.64 -17.37
CA ALA A 223 40.91 4.26 -16.78
C ALA A 223 39.72 4.26 -17.76
N ASN A 224 39.94 4.64 -19.02
CA ASN A 224 38.90 4.57 -20.06
C ASN A 224 38.44 3.12 -20.32
N THR A 225 39.35 2.14 -20.30
CA THR A 225 38.98 0.72 -20.40
C THR A 225 38.12 0.27 -19.23
N LYS A 226 38.42 0.73 -18.00
CA LYS A 226 37.67 0.35 -16.80
C LYS A 226 36.27 0.99 -16.74
N LEU A 227 36.05 2.15 -17.37
CA LEU A 227 34.68 2.67 -17.56
C LEU A 227 33.78 1.70 -18.35
N ASN A 228 34.35 0.84 -19.20
CA ASN A 228 33.58 -0.18 -19.92
C ASN A 228 33.00 -1.28 -19.00
N TYR A 229 33.43 -1.35 -17.73
CA TYR A 229 32.85 -2.25 -16.74
C TYR A 229 31.41 -1.88 -16.40
N LEU A 230 31.06 -0.60 -16.54
CA LEU A 230 29.72 -0.09 -16.25
C LEU A 230 28.75 -0.52 -17.35
N ASP A 231 27.51 -0.81 -16.94
CA ASP A 231 26.39 -0.95 -17.87
C ASP A 231 26.14 0.36 -18.63
N ARG A 232 25.47 0.29 -19.78
CA ARG A 232 25.18 1.45 -20.64
C ARG A 232 24.46 2.55 -19.88
N GLU A 233 23.53 2.19 -18.99
CA GLU A 233 22.79 3.14 -18.14
C GLU A 233 23.73 3.95 -17.23
N TRP A 234 24.81 3.34 -16.76
CA TRP A 234 25.73 3.90 -15.76
C TRP A 234 27.00 4.51 -16.38
N ASP A 235 27.24 4.30 -17.67
CA ASP A 235 28.38 4.86 -18.39
C ASP A 235 28.17 6.37 -18.64
N PRO A 236 29.00 7.24 -18.04
CA PRO A 236 28.83 8.69 -18.15
C PRO A 236 29.29 9.25 -19.51
N ARG A 237 29.89 8.42 -20.39
CA ARG A 237 30.33 8.78 -21.74
C ARG A 237 29.24 8.64 -22.78
N GLN A 238 28.19 7.88 -22.47
CA GLN A 238 27.02 7.83 -23.33
C GLN A 238 26.48 9.25 -23.43
N GLY A 239 26.25 9.73 -24.66
CA GLY A 239 25.57 11.00 -24.89
C GLY A 239 24.25 11.02 -24.13
N HIS A 240 23.78 12.21 -23.76
CA HIS A 240 22.52 12.42 -23.07
C HIS A 240 21.49 11.41 -23.57
N SER A 241 21.10 10.46 -22.73
CA SER A 241 19.71 10.03 -22.82
C SER A 241 18.98 11.33 -22.56
N THR A 242 18.38 11.93 -23.58
CA THR A 242 17.60 13.18 -23.58
C THR A 242 16.40 13.04 -22.66
N THR A 243 16.71 12.80 -21.38
CA THR A 243 15.82 12.39 -20.29
C THR A 243 15.64 13.52 -19.30
N ASP A 244 16.31 14.66 -19.52
CA ASP A 244 15.58 15.88 -19.27
C ASP A 244 14.44 15.83 -20.29
N ARG A 245 13.22 15.49 -19.84
CA ARG A 245 12.11 16.34 -20.29
C ARG A 245 12.54 17.73 -19.85
N VAL A 246 13.32 18.42 -20.69
CA VAL A 246 13.47 19.86 -20.54
C VAL A 246 12.03 20.32 -20.64
N ALA A 247 11.50 20.88 -19.55
CA ALA A 247 10.27 21.63 -19.62
C ALA A 247 10.46 22.65 -20.77
N GLY A 248 9.87 22.39 -21.94
CA GLY A 248 10.15 23.18 -23.15
C GLY A 248 10.00 22.47 -24.51
N ASP A 249 10.20 21.15 -24.62
CA ASP A 249 10.09 20.44 -25.93
C ASP A 249 8.70 19.80 -26.18
N GLU A 250 7.80 19.93 -25.21
CA GLU A 250 6.41 19.49 -25.36
C GLU A 250 5.64 20.45 -26.26
N PRO A 251 4.62 19.98 -27.02
CA PRO A 251 3.71 20.90 -27.69
C PRO A 251 3.18 21.90 -26.66
N GLU A 252 3.42 23.18 -26.89
CA GLU A 252 2.84 24.21 -26.04
C GLU A 252 1.32 24.15 -26.14
N MET A 253 0.65 24.28 -25.01
CA MET A 253 -0.79 24.41 -24.98
C MET A 253 -1.18 25.68 -25.73
N THR A 254 -2.16 25.57 -26.63
CA THR A 254 -2.66 26.75 -27.34
C THR A 254 -3.38 27.69 -26.38
N ALA A 255 -3.59 28.95 -26.77
CA ALA A 255 -4.38 29.89 -25.97
C ALA A 255 -5.80 29.35 -25.70
N ASP A 256 -6.39 28.63 -26.66
CA ASP A 256 -7.70 28.00 -26.52
C ASP A 256 -7.67 26.87 -25.49
N ASP A 257 -6.62 26.04 -25.50
CA ASP A 257 -6.44 24.98 -24.49
C ASP A 257 -6.38 25.54 -23.06
N ILE A 258 -5.68 26.67 -22.89
CA ILE A 258 -5.57 27.36 -21.59
C ILE A 258 -6.92 27.96 -21.19
N ALA A 259 -7.64 28.57 -22.15
CA ALA A 259 -8.97 29.14 -21.91
C ALA A 259 -10.00 28.07 -21.51
N GLU A 260 -9.89 26.86 -22.07
CA GLU A 260 -10.69 25.69 -21.69
C GLU A 260 -10.25 25.04 -20.38
N GLY A 261 -9.18 25.54 -19.75
CA GLY A 261 -8.72 25.11 -18.42
C GLY A 261 -7.98 23.78 -18.44
N PHE A 262 -7.39 23.40 -19.57
CA PHE A 262 -6.53 22.22 -19.64
C PHE A 262 -5.26 22.44 -18.82
N GLU A 263 -4.78 21.36 -18.22
CA GLU A 263 -3.47 21.30 -17.57
C GLU A 263 -2.81 19.94 -17.82
N GLN A 264 -1.49 19.90 -17.87
CA GLN A 264 -0.75 18.67 -18.13
C GLN A 264 -0.79 17.68 -16.94
N THR A 265 -0.76 16.38 -17.26
CA THR A 265 -0.45 15.32 -16.28
C THR A 265 0.92 15.53 -15.61
N ALA A 266 1.04 15.09 -14.35
CA ALA A 266 2.31 15.19 -13.64
C ALA A 266 3.28 14.05 -13.96
N GLN A 267 4.57 14.34 -13.85
CA GLN A 267 5.61 13.33 -13.93
C GLN A 267 5.48 12.31 -12.80
N VAL A 268 5.31 11.03 -13.18
CA VAL A 268 5.06 9.91 -12.26
C VAL A 268 6.20 9.74 -11.26
N PHE A 269 7.45 9.83 -11.72
CA PHE A 269 8.63 9.74 -10.88
C PHE A 269 9.31 11.08 -10.75
N GLN A 270 9.52 11.51 -9.51
CA GLN A 270 10.36 12.67 -9.25
C GLN A 270 11.83 12.27 -9.39
N VAL A 271 12.62 12.98 -10.20
CA VAL A 271 14.03 12.65 -10.45
C VAL A 271 14.93 13.42 -9.46
N SER A 272 16.00 12.79 -9.00
CA SER A 272 17.00 13.40 -8.12
C SER A 272 18.40 13.13 -8.67
N ASP A 273 19.29 14.12 -8.58
CA ASP A 273 20.70 13.93 -8.92
C ASP A 273 21.50 13.20 -7.83
N ASP A 274 21.03 13.23 -6.58
CA ASP A 274 21.68 12.54 -5.47
C ASP A 274 21.26 11.04 -5.45
N PRO A 275 22.21 10.09 -5.60
CA PRO A 275 21.92 8.66 -5.57
C PRO A 275 21.26 8.18 -4.27
N LEU A 276 21.53 8.83 -3.13
CA LEU A 276 20.99 8.42 -1.83
C LEU A 276 19.49 8.73 -1.69
N LYS A 277 18.97 9.72 -2.44
CA LYS A 277 17.52 9.97 -2.51
C LYS A 277 16.76 8.87 -3.25
N GLU A 278 17.45 8.06 -4.05
CA GLU A 278 16.86 6.98 -4.87
C GLU A 278 16.92 5.59 -4.20
N ILE A 279 17.20 5.55 -2.89
CA ILE A 279 17.01 4.33 -2.11
C ILE A 279 15.51 4.07 -1.92
N ARG A 280 15.03 2.94 -2.46
CA ARG A 280 13.67 2.46 -2.30
C ARG A 280 13.61 1.31 -1.31
N ILE A 281 12.45 1.10 -0.68
CA ILE A 281 12.18 0.08 0.33
C ILE A 281 10.85 -0.61 0.08
N PHE A 282 10.71 -1.83 0.60
CA PHE A 282 9.60 -2.73 0.33
C PHE A 282 9.47 -3.09 -1.14
N THR A 283 10.60 -3.15 -1.83
CA THR A 283 10.69 -3.50 -3.24
C THR A 283 10.38 -4.98 -3.42
N ASN A 284 9.89 -5.38 -4.59
CA ASN A 284 9.55 -6.79 -4.86
C ASN A 284 10.38 -7.44 -5.97
N TRP A 285 11.52 -6.84 -6.34
CA TRP A 285 12.41 -7.45 -7.32
C TRP A 285 13.34 -8.47 -6.69
N GLU A 286 13.20 -9.70 -7.17
CA GLU A 286 14.07 -10.81 -6.78
C GLU A 286 15.41 -10.75 -7.52
N ASN A 287 15.49 -10.12 -8.70
CA ASN A 287 16.71 -10.01 -9.51
C ASN A 287 16.76 -8.75 -10.39
N ARG A 288 17.97 -8.17 -10.52
CA ARG A 288 18.33 -7.04 -11.39
C ARG A 288 18.11 -7.25 -12.90
N GLU A 289 17.89 -8.49 -13.34
CA GLU A 289 17.78 -8.87 -14.76
C GLU A 289 16.47 -8.43 -15.41
N ASN A 290 15.49 -8.05 -14.60
CA ASN A 290 14.19 -7.55 -15.03
C ASN A 290 13.93 -6.12 -14.51
N GLU A 291 14.98 -5.35 -14.17
CA GLU A 291 14.85 -3.92 -13.87
C GLU A 291 14.33 -3.23 -15.15
N PRO A 292 13.09 -2.73 -15.17
CA PRO A 292 12.68 -1.90 -16.29
C PRO A 292 13.37 -0.55 -16.12
N THR A 293 13.91 0.00 -17.21
CA THR A 293 13.87 1.45 -17.38
C THR A 293 12.41 1.84 -17.18
N ILE A 294 12.07 2.48 -16.05
CA ILE A 294 10.66 2.69 -15.68
C ILE A 294 9.97 3.66 -16.65
N VAL A 295 10.78 4.43 -17.38
CA VAL A 295 10.40 5.32 -18.47
C VAL A 295 11.02 4.79 -19.76
N ASN A 296 10.19 4.46 -20.76
CA ASN A 296 10.70 4.21 -22.11
C ASN A 296 11.08 5.55 -22.75
N ASN A 297 12.38 5.76 -22.84
CA ASN A 297 12.96 6.94 -23.46
C ASN A 297 13.20 6.67 -24.95
N THR A 298 12.13 6.46 -25.70
CA THR A 298 12.21 6.46 -27.16
C THR A 298 12.32 7.90 -27.63
N GLN A 299 13.28 8.17 -28.52
CA GLN A 299 13.38 9.45 -29.18
C GLN A 299 12.06 9.69 -29.91
N ALA A 300 11.34 10.76 -29.54
CA ALA A 300 10.48 11.41 -30.52
C ALA A 300 11.45 11.98 -31.56
N GLU A 301 11.76 11.18 -32.59
CA GLU A 301 12.44 11.68 -33.78
C GLU A 301 11.67 12.92 -34.26
N ASP A 302 12.40 13.94 -34.70
CA ASP A 302 11.93 15.25 -35.15
C ASP A 302 10.73 15.15 -36.12
N LEU A 303 9.52 14.99 -35.57
CA LEU A 303 8.30 15.04 -36.35
C LEU A 303 8.04 16.51 -36.69
N PRO A 304 7.85 16.85 -37.97
CA PRO A 304 7.54 18.21 -38.38
C PRO A 304 6.35 18.77 -37.59
N GLU A 305 6.47 20.03 -37.16
CA GLU A 305 5.50 20.77 -36.33
C GLU A 305 4.05 20.70 -36.85
N HIS A 306 3.88 20.52 -38.16
CA HIS A 306 2.57 20.44 -38.83
C HIS A 306 1.88 19.06 -38.75
N GLN A 307 2.45 18.05 -38.07
CA GLN A 307 1.89 16.69 -37.97
C GLN A 307 1.46 16.24 -36.56
N ARG A 308 1.49 17.13 -35.55
CA ARG A 308 0.99 16.81 -34.20
C ARG A 308 -0.54 16.89 -34.18
N ARG A 309 -1.20 15.79 -34.55
CA ARG A 309 -2.66 15.64 -34.36
C ARG A 309 -2.97 15.60 -32.87
N SER A 310 -4.09 16.19 -32.50
CA SER A 310 -4.59 16.20 -31.13
C SER A 310 -5.96 15.56 -31.09
N ARG A 311 -6.22 14.71 -30.09
CA ARG A 311 -7.47 14.00 -29.94
C ARG A 311 -8.16 14.35 -28.63
N THR A 312 -9.42 14.72 -28.71
CA THR A 312 -10.26 15.02 -27.55
C THR A 312 -11.09 13.79 -27.19
N VAL A 313 -11.16 13.49 -25.90
CA VAL A 313 -11.93 12.39 -25.32
C VAL A 313 -12.58 12.84 -24.02
N TYR A 314 -13.79 12.35 -23.76
CA TYR A 314 -14.53 12.57 -22.53
C TYR A 314 -14.60 11.26 -21.75
N THR A 315 -14.38 11.33 -20.44
CA THR A 315 -14.35 10.14 -19.57
C THR A 315 -15.21 10.33 -18.33
N ASP A 316 -15.98 9.31 -18.00
CA ASP A 316 -16.87 9.30 -16.83
C ASP A 316 -16.93 7.89 -16.18
N GLY A 317 -17.39 7.82 -14.94
CA GLY A 317 -17.59 6.59 -14.17
C GLY A 317 -18.90 6.61 -13.38
N SER A 318 -19.68 5.55 -13.53
CA SER A 318 -20.98 5.39 -12.87
C SER A 318 -21.00 4.12 -12.03
N CYS A 319 -21.56 4.16 -10.83
CA CYS A 319 -21.71 3.00 -9.97
C CYS A 319 -23.10 2.91 -9.39
N THR A 320 -23.77 1.79 -9.65
CA THR A 320 -24.99 1.40 -8.94
C THR A 320 -24.62 0.66 -7.66
N GLY A 321 -25.41 0.82 -6.58
CA GLY A 321 -25.18 0.13 -5.31
C GLY A 321 -23.87 0.48 -4.59
N ASN A 322 -23.28 1.66 -4.83
CA ASN A 322 -21.97 2.06 -4.31
C ASN A 322 -21.84 1.83 -2.79
N GLY A 323 -20.81 1.09 -2.37
CA GLY A 323 -20.56 0.72 -0.97
C GLY A 323 -21.16 -0.62 -0.53
N THR A 324 -21.83 -1.35 -1.43
CA THR A 324 -22.34 -2.72 -1.22
C THR A 324 -21.51 -3.75 -2.02
N ASP A 325 -21.66 -5.05 -1.75
CA ASP A 325 -21.00 -6.10 -2.55
C ASP A 325 -21.64 -6.29 -3.93
N GLU A 326 -22.86 -5.79 -4.12
CA GLU A 326 -23.58 -5.79 -5.40
C GLU A 326 -23.23 -4.57 -6.26
N ALA A 327 -22.36 -3.69 -5.75
CA ALA A 327 -21.95 -2.50 -6.45
C ALA A 327 -21.44 -2.87 -7.86
N ARG A 328 -22.05 -2.28 -8.89
CA ARG A 328 -21.60 -2.44 -10.28
C ARG A 328 -21.11 -1.09 -10.76
N THR A 329 -19.83 -1.01 -11.08
CA THR A 329 -19.22 0.18 -11.66
C THR A 329 -19.00 0.00 -13.15
N GLY A 330 -19.39 1.01 -13.91
CA GLY A 330 -19.06 1.17 -15.30
C GLY A 330 -18.15 2.36 -15.57
N SER A 331 -17.45 2.29 -16.69
CA SER A 331 -16.60 3.36 -17.24
C SER A 331 -17.05 3.70 -18.65
N GLY A 332 -17.16 5.00 -18.93
CA GLY A 332 -17.50 5.53 -20.24
C GLY A 332 -16.34 6.32 -20.84
N ILE A 333 -16.01 6.03 -22.09
CA ILE A 333 -15.02 6.75 -22.89
C ILE A 333 -15.68 7.18 -24.20
N TRP A 334 -15.80 8.48 -24.43
CA TRP A 334 -16.55 9.06 -25.53
C TRP A 334 -15.69 10.02 -26.36
N TYR A 335 -15.71 9.86 -27.68
CA TYR A 335 -14.96 10.68 -28.65
C TYR A 335 -15.85 11.49 -29.59
N GLY A 336 -17.14 11.16 -29.67
CA GLY A 336 -18.05 11.69 -30.67
C GLY A 336 -19.23 10.77 -30.90
N GLU A 337 -20.30 11.26 -31.50
CA GLU A 337 -21.43 10.42 -31.90
C GLU A 337 -20.98 9.36 -32.92
N ASN A 338 -21.38 8.11 -32.70
CA ASN A 338 -21.01 6.93 -33.53
C ASN A 338 -19.51 6.72 -33.74
N HIS A 339 -18.65 7.30 -32.89
CA HIS A 339 -17.20 7.11 -33.01
C HIS A 339 -16.80 5.70 -32.60
N TRP A 340 -16.04 5.00 -33.45
CA TRP A 340 -15.69 3.58 -33.25
C TRP A 340 -14.85 3.27 -32.00
N LYS A 341 -14.12 4.27 -31.46
CA LYS A 341 -13.42 4.15 -30.17
C LYS A 341 -14.31 4.36 -28.95
N ASN A 342 -15.58 4.73 -29.10
CA ASN A 342 -16.49 4.87 -27.96
C ASN A 342 -16.58 3.54 -27.22
N THR A 343 -16.36 3.59 -25.91
CA THR A 343 -16.19 2.38 -25.11
C THR A 343 -16.99 2.49 -23.83
N SER A 344 -17.74 1.44 -23.55
CA SER A 344 -18.46 1.22 -22.29
C SER A 344 -17.89 -0.03 -21.66
N LEU A 345 -17.45 0.04 -20.40
CA LEU A 345 -16.84 -1.09 -19.69
C LEU A 345 -17.51 -1.32 -18.35
N ARG A 346 -17.57 -2.58 -17.93
CA ARG A 346 -17.88 -2.99 -16.56
C ARG A 346 -16.60 -3.35 -15.82
N LEU A 347 -16.40 -2.80 -14.64
CA LEU A 347 -15.23 -3.08 -13.83
C LEU A 347 -15.26 -4.52 -13.25
N PRO A 348 -14.13 -5.23 -13.21
CA PRO A 348 -13.98 -6.48 -12.47
C PRO A 348 -13.65 -6.24 -10.98
N GLY A 349 -13.94 -7.23 -10.14
CA GLY A 349 -13.54 -7.26 -8.73
C GLY A 349 -14.52 -6.58 -7.77
N THR A 350 -14.11 -6.42 -6.50
CA THR A 350 -15.01 -6.02 -5.40
C THR A 350 -14.90 -4.56 -4.97
N GLN A 351 -13.93 -3.79 -5.49
CA GLN A 351 -13.74 -2.37 -5.14
C GLN A 351 -14.45 -1.45 -6.15
N GLN A 352 -15.77 -1.61 -6.21
CA GLN A 352 -16.67 -0.98 -7.18
C GLN A 352 -17.17 0.36 -6.59
N THR A 353 -16.69 1.48 -7.14
CA THR A 353 -17.09 2.85 -6.75
C THR A 353 -17.03 3.77 -7.96
N ASN A 354 -17.77 4.88 -7.97
CA ASN A 354 -17.69 5.90 -9.05
C ASN A 354 -16.23 6.28 -9.36
N ASN A 355 -15.46 6.64 -8.32
CA ASN A 355 -14.06 7.01 -8.46
C ASN A 355 -13.19 5.91 -9.10
N THR A 356 -13.52 4.63 -8.87
CA THR A 356 -12.81 3.52 -9.54
C THR A 356 -13.13 3.51 -11.04
N GLY A 357 -14.40 3.72 -11.41
CA GLY A 357 -14.86 3.79 -12.79
C GLY A 357 -14.23 4.94 -13.55
N GLU A 358 -14.16 6.13 -12.95
CA GLU A 358 -13.53 7.30 -13.55
C GLU A 358 -12.02 7.08 -13.81
N LEU A 359 -11.30 6.46 -12.86
CA LEU A 359 -9.88 6.11 -13.05
C LEU A 359 -9.67 5.10 -14.18
N VAL A 360 -10.56 4.11 -14.31
CA VAL A 360 -10.50 3.11 -15.37
C VAL A 360 -10.81 3.74 -16.73
N ALA A 361 -11.77 4.67 -16.78
CA ALA A 361 -12.09 5.40 -18.01
C ALA A 361 -10.86 6.18 -18.52
N ALA A 362 -10.17 6.90 -17.62
CA ALA A 362 -8.93 7.60 -17.96
C ALA A 362 -7.79 6.64 -18.37
N LEU A 363 -7.63 5.52 -17.66
CA LEU A 363 -6.64 4.49 -18.00
C LEU A 363 -6.86 3.94 -19.42
N VAL A 364 -8.09 3.57 -19.74
CA VAL A 364 -8.42 2.98 -21.04
C VAL A 364 -8.34 4.02 -22.15
N ALA A 365 -8.76 5.26 -21.89
CA ALA A 365 -8.57 6.37 -22.84
C ALA A 365 -7.09 6.55 -23.22
N ILE A 366 -6.17 6.43 -22.26
CA ILE A 366 -4.73 6.47 -22.55
C ILE A 366 -4.28 5.23 -23.34
N GLN A 367 -4.72 4.03 -22.94
CA GLN A 367 -4.37 2.78 -23.63
C GLN A 367 -4.85 2.73 -25.08
N GLN A 368 -5.95 3.41 -25.41
CA GLN A 368 -6.49 3.50 -26.77
C GLN A 368 -5.76 4.51 -27.66
N ASN A 369 -4.88 5.34 -27.10
CA ASN A 369 -4.19 6.41 -27.81
C ASN A 369 -2.68 6.34 -27.53
N THR A 370 -2.07 5.26 -28.01
CA THR A 370 -0.61 5.02 -27.92
C THR A 370 0.20 5.69 -29.05
N ASP A 371 -0.48 6.38 -29.96
CA ASP A 371 0.13 7.04 -31.13
C ASP A 371 0.87 8.33 -30.73
N THR A 372 1.55 9.00 -31.67
CA THR A 372 2.27 10.28 -31.46
C THR A 372 1.35 11.52 -31.29
N GLU A 373 0.05 11.30 -31.08
CA GLU A 373 -0.95 12.37 -30.89
C GLU A 373 -0.97 12.91 -29.45
N VAL A 374 -1.26 14.21 -29.28
CA VAL A 374 -1.58 14.79 -27.97
C VAL A 374 -2.99 14.38 -27.58
N LEU A 375 -3.17 13.88 -26.34
CA LEU A 375 -4.48 13.45 -25.85
C LEU A 375 -5.06 14.47 -24.88
N ARG A 376 -6.22 15.04 -25.22
CA ARG A 376 -7.01 15.93 -24.37
C ARG A 376 -8.15 15.15 -23.71
N ILE A 377 -8.12 15.01 -22.39
CA ILE A 377 -9.16 14.32 -21.63
C ILE A 377 -9.99 15.34 -20.86
N PHE A 378 -11.30 15.35 -21.12
CA PHE A 378 -12.29 16.00 -20.29
C PHE A 378 -12.89 15.01 -19.29
N SER A 379 -13.00 15.42 -18.04
CA SER A 379 -13.69 14.66 -16.98
C SER A 379 -14.29 15.62 -15.98
N ASP A 380 -15.43 15.27 -15.39
CA ASP A 380 -15.99 16.01 -14.24
C ASP A 380 -15.40 15.54 -12.89
N SER A 381 -14.69 14.40 -12.91
CA SER A 381 -14.02 13.80 -11.76
C SER A 381 -12.88 14.65 -11.24
N THR A 382 -13.15 15.31 -10.11
CA THR A 382 -12.10 16.01 -9.36
C THR A 382 -11.06 15.04 -8.80
N TYR A 383 -11.45 13.81 -8.50
CA TYR A 383 -10.56 12.80 -7.95
C TYR A 383 -9.57 12.32 -9.02
N THR A 384 -10.03 11.94 -10.21
CA THR A 384 -9.20 11.45 -11.32
C THR A 384 -8.24 12.54 -11.82
N ILE A 385 -8.72 13.76 -12.00
CA ILE A 385 -7.88 14.91 -12.39
C ILE A 385 -6.77 15.14 -11.35
N ASN A 386 -7.10 15.20 -10.06
CA ASN A 386 -6.08 15.37 -9.03
C ASN A 386 -5.17 14.14 -8.88
N ALA A 387 -5.67 12.93 -9.13
CA ALA A 387 -4.85 11.72 -9.12
C ALA A 387 -3.73 11.83 -10.16
N MET A 388 -4.08 12.16 -11.40
CA MET A 388 -3.14 12.27 -12.51
C MET A 388 -2.22 13.50 -12.44
N ARG A 389 -2.66 14.58 -11.78
CA ARG A 389 -1.90 15.84 -11.68
C ARG A 389 -1.10 16.01 -10.39
N LYS A 390 -1.53 15.43 -9.28
CA LYS A 390 -0.98 15.75 -7.95
C LYS A 390 -0.67 14.53 -7.11
N TYR A 391 -1.51 13.51 -7.14
CA TYR A 391 -1.39 12.41 -6.18
C TYR A 391 -0.47 11.29 -6.65
N ILE A 392 -0.50 10.92 -7.94
CA ILE A 392 0.35 9.86 -8.48
C ILE A 392 1.83 10.07 -8.12
N PRO A 393 2.46 11.23 -8.34
CA PRO A 393 3.88 11.42 -7.99
C PRO A 393 4.17 11.14 -6.51
N LYS A 394 3.30 11.63 -5.62
CA LYS A 394 3.40 11.41 -4.18
C LYS A 394 3.17 9.94 -3.80
N TRP A 395 2.21 9.27 -4.45
CA TRP A 395 1.92 7.87 -4.19
C TRP A 395 3.03 6.94 -4.70
N THR A 396 3.64 7.27 -5.83
CA THR A 396 4.82 6.59 -6.38
C THR A 396 6.00 6.68 -5.43
N ASP A 397 6.25 7.85 -4.85
CA ASP A 397 7.30 8.02 -3.83
C ASP A 397 6.98 7.30 -2.51
N LEU A 398 5.70 7.12 -2.18
CA LEU A 398 5.28 6.37 -0.98
C LEU A 398 4.99 4.88 -1.27
N GLY A 399 5.30 4.38 -2.46
CA GLY A 399 5.09 2.97 -2.84
C GLY A 399 3.64 2.51 -2.73
N TYR A 400 2.68 3.43 -2.95
CA TYR A 400 1.23 3.20 -2.89
C TYR A 400 0.74 2.61 -1.55
N ILE A 401 1.48 2.82 -0.46
CA ILE A 401 1.15 2.30 0.87
C ILE A 401 -0.14 2.94 1.39
N GLY A 402 -1.19 2.12 1.48
CA GLY A 402 -2.50 2.57 1.96
C GLY A 402 -3.31 3.37 0.93
N VAL A 403 -2.95 3.27 -0.35
CA VAL A 403 -3.76 3.81 -1.46
C VAL A 403 -4.83 2.77 -1.83
N ALA A 404 -6.10 3.19 -1.85
CA ALA A 404 -7.21 2.36 -2.33
C ALA A 404 -7.08 2.14 -3.85
N ASN A 405 -7.55 1.00 -4.38
CA ASN A 405 -7.44 0.69 -5.81
C ASN A 405 -6.01 0.78 -6.37
N LYS A 406 -4.97 0.53 -5.56
CA LYS A 406 -3.56 0.73 -5.94
C LYS A 406 -3.16 0.06 -7.25
N ASN A 407 -3.80 -1.05 -7.63
CA ASN A 407 -3.51 -1.75 -8.89
C ASN A 407 -3.95 -0.93 -10.11
N ILE A 408 -5.13 -0.31 -10.05
CA ILE A 408 -5.65 0.56 -11.11
C ILE A 408 -4.84 1.85 -11.18
N VAL A 409 -4.60 2.48 -10.03
CA VAL A 409 -3.77 3.70 -9.96
C VAL A 409 -2.33 3.43 -10.43
N GLY A 410 -1.77 2.27 -10.06
CA GLY A 410 -0.46 1.83 -10.53
C GLY A 410 -0.43 1.62 -12.04
N ALA A 411 -1.47 1.00 -12.62
CA ALA A 411 -1.58 0.83 -14.07
C ALA A 411 -1.66 2.18 -14.80
N LEU A 412 -2.48 3.10 -14.31
CA LEU A 412 -2.59 4.46 -14.83
C LEU A 412 -1.24 5.19 -14.79
N ALA A 413 -0.54 5.12 -13.66
CA ALA A 413 0.81 5.65 -13.54
C ALA A 413 1.80 4.97 -14.50
N GLY A 414 1.65 3.66 -14.72
CA GLY A 414 2.46 2.89 -15.66
C GLY A 414 2.24 3.35 -17.10
N GLU A 415 1.00 3.59 -17.51
CA GLU A 415 0.70 4.17 -18.82
C GLU A 415 1.30 5.56 -18.96
N ILE A 416 1.06 6.46 -17.99
CA ILE A 416 1.60 7.84 -18.02
C ILE A 416 3.13 7.84 -18.12
N ALA A 417 3.82 6.94 -17.41
CA ALA A 417 5.27 6.85 -17.42
C ALA A 417 5.85 6.35 -18.77
N HIS A 418 5.06 5.70 -19.62
CA HIS A 418 5.49 5.17 -20.92
C HIS A 418 4.93 5.96 -22.11
N LEU A 419 4.17 7.03 -21.86
CA LEU A 419 3.65 7.90 -22.89
C LEU A 419 4.77 8.52 -23.73
N GLN A 420 4.57 8.53 -25.05
CA GLN A 420 5.46 9.21 -25.99
C GLN A 420 5.11 10.70 -26.17
N ASN A 421 3.86 11.11 -25.90
CA ASN A 421 3.43 12.52 -25.94
C ASN A 421 2.60 12.91 -24.71
N SER A 422 2.24 14.18 -24.64
CA SER A 422 1.55 14.78 -23.51
C SER A 422 0.07 14.40 -23.45
N VAL A 423 -0.39 14.14 -22.22
CA VAL A 423 -1.82 14.07 -21.88
C VAL A 423 -2.18 15.35 -21.14
N TRP A 424 -3.21 16.04 -21.64
CA TRP A 424 -3.78 17.24 -21.04
C TRP A 424 -5.15 16.93 -20.47
N LEU A 425 -5.46 17.51 -19.32
CA LEU A 425 -6.67 17.25 -18.54
C LEU A 425 -7.42 18.55 -18.29
N ALA A 426 -8.70 18.61 -18.64
CA ALA A 426 -9.58 19.71 -18.29
C ALA A 426 -10.78 19.20 -17.49
N LYS A 427 -11.19 20.01 -16.51
CA LYS A 427 -12.38 19.71 -15.71
C LYS A 427 -13.62 20.29 -16.39
N VAL A 428 -14.62 19.46 -16.63
CA VAL A 428 -15.96 19.93 -17.03
C VAL A 428 -16.92 19.91 -15.84
N LYS A 429 -18.02 20.66 -15.95
CA LYS A 429 -19.10 20.58 -14.96
C LYS A 429 -19.99 19.38 -15.31
N GLY A 430 -20.13 18.44 -14.38
CA GLY A 430 -21.07 17.34 -14.51
C GLY A 430 -22.51 17.85 -14.68
N HIS A 431 -23.30 17.17 -15.51
CA HIS A 431 -24.71 17.46 -15.79
C HIS A 431 -25.01 18.90 -16.20
N SER A 432 -24.11 19.52 -16.97
CA SER A 432 -24.24 20.91 -17.43
C SER A 432 -24.72 21.05 -18.89
N GLY A 433 -25.14 19.95 -19.51
CA GLY A 433 -25.53 19.92 -20.93
C GLY A 433 -24.34 19.87 -21.90
N ASN A 434 -23.18 19.40 -21.44
CA ASN A 434 -22.03 19.15 -22.30
C ASN A 434 -22.22 17.80 -22.99
N THR A 435 -22.48 17.82 -24.30
CA THR A 435 -22.76 16.62 -25.11
C THR A 435 -21.70 15.52 -24.96
N GLY A 436 -20.42 15.88 -24.81
CA GLY A 436 -19.35 14.91 -24.64
C GLY A 436 -19.36 14.24 -23.27
N ASN A 437 -19.57 15.02 -22.20
CA ASN A 437 -19.71 14.48 -20.85
C ASN A 437 -20.97 13.62 -20.73
N ASP A 438 -22.10 14.10 -21.24
CA ASP A 438 -23.36 13.36 -21.22
C ASP A 438 -23.26 12.05 -22.03
N GLY A 439 -22.48 12.07 -23.12
CA GLY A 439 -22.13 10.87 -23.88
C GLY A 439 -21.27 9.88 -23.09
N ALA A 440 -20.30 10.37 -22.31
CA ALA A 440 -19.48 9.54 -21.44
C ALA A 440 -20.28 8.96 -20.26
N ASP A 441 -21.12 9.76 -19.59
CA ASP A 441 -22.02 9.33 -18.52
C ASP A 441 -22.94 8.20 -19.00
N LYS A 442 -23.57 8.37 -20.18
CA LYS A 442 -24.41 7.33 -20.78
C LYS A 442 -23.64 6.03 -21.03
N LEU A 443 -22.40 6.10 -21.54
CA LEU A 443 -21.57 4.92 -21.73
C LEU A 443 -21.16 4.27 -20.41
N ALA A 444 -20.91 5.06 -19.37
CA ALA A 444 -20.59 4.57 -18.03
C ALA A 444 -21.77 3.84 -17.39
N ALA A 445 -22.99 4.40 -17.50
CA ALA A 445 -24.22 3.77 -17.04
C ALA A 445 -24.47 2.43 -17.76
N LEU A 446 -24.36 2.40 -19.09
CA LEU A 446 -24.43 1.16 -19.87
C LEU A 446 -23.38 0.13 -19.44
N GLY A 447 -22.20 0.59 -19.01
CA GLY A 447 -21.13 -0.26 -18.52
C GLY A 447 -21.49 -0.92 -17.20
N ALA A 448 -22.10 -0.17 -16.28
CA ALA A 448 -22.53 -0.68 -14.97
C ALA A 448 -23.64 -1.75 -15.11
N GLU A 449 -24.44 -1.68 -16.18
CA GLU A 449 -25.54 -2.58 -16.45
C GLU A 449 -25.11 -3.93 -17.07
N LYS A 450 -23.90 -4.04 -17.63
CA LYS A 450 -23.45 -5.29 -18.25
C LYS A 450 -23.46 -6.48 -17.28
N ASP A 451 -23.83 -7.66 -17.76
CA ASP A 451 -23.87 -8.88 -16.93
C ASP A 451 -22.51 -9.49 -16.62
N THR A 452 -21.50 -9.25 -17.46
CA THR A 452 -20.14 -9.74 -17.29
C THR A 452 -19.14 -8.59 -17.17
N PRO A 453 -18.14 -8.69 -16.28
CA PRO A 453 -17.09 -7.66 -16.18
C PRO A 453 -16.15 -7.74 -17.38
N ASP A 454 -15.69 -6.59 -17.84
CA ASP A 454 -14.69 -6.49 -18.90
C ASP A 454 -13.28 -6.73 -18.33
N ILE A 455 -12.36 -7.18 -19.20
CA ILE A 455 -10.95 -7.37 -18.84
C ILE A 455 -10.23 -6.03 -18.96
N ILE A 456 -9.65 -5.56 -17.86
CA ILE A 456 -8.86 -4.33 -17.80
C ILE A 456 -7.38 -4.70 -17.77
N ASN A 457 -6.59 -4.14 -18.69
CA ASN A 457 -5.15 -4.34 -18.70
C ASN A 457 -4.48 -3.51 -17.61
N LEU A 458 -3.90 -4.19 -16.61
CA LEU A 458 -3.19 -3.59 -15.49
C LEU A 458 -1.67 -3.89 -15.48
N GLU A 459 -1.13 -4.49 -16.55
CA GLU A 459 0.23 -5.06 -16.55
C GLU A 459 1.32 -4.03 -16.29
N LYS A 460 1.25 -2.85 -16.93
CA LYS A 460 2.25 -1.79 -16.75
C LYS A 460 2.31 -1.28 -15.31
N GLY A 461 1.22 -1.45 -14.54
CA GLY A 461 1.17 -1.05 -13.13
C GLY A 461 1.98 -1.92 -12.19
N LYS A 462 2.21 -3.18 -12.52
CA LYS A 462 2.96 -4.11 -11.67
C LYS A 462 4.37 -3.59 -11.38
N LYS A 463 5.06 -3.13 -12.44
CA LYS A 463 6.42 -2.56 -12.35
C LYS A 463 6.47 -1.33 -11.45
N ILE A 464 5.47 -0.46 -11.56
CA ILE A 464 5.35 0.76 -10.74
C ILE A 464 5.14 0.42 -9.27
N LEU A 465 4.31 -0.58 -8.97
CA LEU A 465 4.03 -1.01 -7.60
C LEU A 465 5.21 -1.76 -6.96
N ASP A 466 5.92 -2.57 -7.75
CA ASP A 466 7.07 -3.33 -7.28
C ASP A 466 8.24 -2.40 -6.86
N ALA A 467 8.24 -1.13 -7.32
CA ALA A 467 9.12 -0.02 -6.89
C ALA A 467 9.20 0.16 -5.39
N GLY A 468 8.11 -0.12 -4.68
CA GLY A 468 8.05 0.22 -3.27
C GLY A 468 8.24 1.72 -3.05
N ALA A 469 8.51 2.08 -1.80
CA ALA A 469 8.55 3.47 -1.37
C ALA A 469 9.96 4.04 -1.43
N ARG A 470 10.12 5.27 -1.92
CA ARG A 470 11.33 6.05 -1.76
C ARG A 470 11.56 6.35 -0.28
N LEU A 471 12.65 5.85 0.28
CA LEU A 471 12.91 5.90 1.72
C LEU A 471 12.93 7.34 2.25
N SER A 472 13.54 8.27 1.51
CA SER A 472 13.63 9.70 1.85
C SER A 472 12.25 10.39 1.95
N ALA A 473 11.25 9.93 1.21
CA ALA A 473 9.88 10.47 1.24
C ALA A 473 9.02 9.87 2.37
N THR A 474 9.44 8.78 2.99
CA THR A 474 8.62 8.07 3.99
C THR A 474 8.59 8.74 5.35
N THR A 475 7.50 8.56 6.08
CA THR A 475 7.39 8.84 7.52
C THR A 475 7.40 7.54 8.32
N GLN A 476 7.64 7.62 9.64
CA GLN A 476 7.49 6.45 10.52
C GLN A 476 6.08 5.82 10.41
N ALA A 477 5.04 6.64 10.27
CA ALA A 477 3.67 6.16 10.12
C ALA A 477 3.48 5.41 8.80
N THR A 478 4.05 5.91 7.70
CA THR A 478 4.04 5.23 6.39
C THR A 478 4.80 3.91 6.46
N LEU A 479 5.99 3.89 7.06
CA LEU A 479 6.80 2.67 7.22
C LEU A 479 6.06 1.63 8.08
N TYR A 480 5.47 2.04 9.20
CA TYR A 480 4.67 1.17 10.04
C TYR A 480 3.49 0.55 9.27
N ARG A 481 2.74 1.37 8.52
CA ARG A 481 1.63 0.89 7.68
C ARG A 481 2.13 -0.07 6.61
N GLY A 482 3.24 0.23 5.95
CA GLY A 482 3.86 -0.61 4.93
C GLY A 482 4.28 -1.98 5.45
N ILE A 483 4.83 -2.04 6.67
CA ILE A 483 5.18 -3.30 7.36
C ILE A 483 3.90 -4.08 7.70
N ARG A 484 2.89 -3.41 8.29
CA ARG A 484 1.63 -4.06 8.69
C ARG A 484 0.90 -4.68 7.50
N GLN A 485 0.82 -3.98 6.36
CA GLN A 485 0.17 -4.48 5.14
C GLN A 485 0.85 -5.73 4.54
N ARG A 486 2.11 -5.98 4.90
CA ARG A 486 2.90 -7.12 4.42
C ARG A 486 2.97 -8.26 5.44
N LYS A 487 2.44 -8.08 6.64
CA LYS A 487 2.27 -9.19 7.60
C LYS A 487 1.08 -10.04 7.17
N THR A 488 1.22 -11.36 7.31
CA THR A 488 0.11 -12.29 7.09
C THR A 488 -1.02 -11.98 8.06
N LYS A 489 -2.23 -11.78 7.53
CA LYS A 489 -3.44 -11.63 8.36
C LYS A 489 -3.68 -12.90 9.16
N ILE A 490 -4.11 -12.73 10.41
CA ILE A 490 -4.42 -13.85 11.29
C ILE A 490 -5.90 -14.15 11.18
N TRP A 491 -6.20 -15.34 10.69
CA TRP A 491 -7.57 -15.79 10.48
C TRP A 491 -7.98 -16.78 11.57
N ARG A 492 -9.24 -16.69 12.00
CA ARG A 492 -9.85 -17.63 12.94
C ARG A 492 -11.04 -18.30 12.27
N LYS A 493 -11.05 -19.64 12.27
CA LYS A 493 -12.11 -20.45 11.66
C LYS A 493 -13.51 -20.01 12.12
N ARG A 494 -13.73 -19.97 13.44
CA ARG A 494 -15.03 -19.58 14.01
C ARG A 494 -15.46 -18.16 13.66
N THR A 495 -14.51 -17.21 13.59
CA THR A 495 -14.82 -15.84 13.16
C THR A 495 -15.31 -15.81 11.72
N ARG A 496 -14.67 -16.59 10.84
CA ARG A 496 -15.08 -16.68 9.44
C ARG A 496 -16.44 -17.33 9.27
N GLU A 497 -16.69 -18.46 9.95
CA GLU A 497 -17.98 -19.15 9.94
C GLU A 497 -19.12 -18.22 10.40
N ASN A 498 -18.90 -17.48 11.51
CA ASN A 498 -19.88 -16.53 12.02
C ASN A 498 -20.11 -15.35 11.06
N ILE A 499 -19.06 -14.79 10.45
CA ILE A 499 -19.18 -13.72 9.46
C ILE A 499 -19.95 -14.20 8.23
N GLU A 500 -19.63 -15.38 7.71
CA GLU A 500 -20.28 -15.95 6.52
C GLU A 500 -21.77 -16.21 6.77
N MET A 501 -22.12 -16.82 7.91
CA MET A 501 -23.51 -16.99 8.34
C MET A 501 -24.24 -15.64 8.46
N THR A 502 -23.57 -14.64 9.04
CA THR A 502 -24.12 -13.28 9.20
C THR A 502 -24.42 -12.65 7.84
N ILE A 503 -23.45 -12.66 6.92
CA ILE A 503 -23.61 -12.11 5.57
C ILE A 503 -24.78 -12.79 4.86
N ASN A 504 -24.82 -14.12 4.83
CA ASN A 504 -25.85 -14.87 4.12
C ASN A 504 -27.25 -14.61 4.70
N THR A 505 -27.36 -14.50 6.03
CA THR A 505 -28.64 -14.22 6.70
C THR A 505 -29.12 -12.80 6.42
N VAL A 506 -28.24 -11.81 6.52
CA VAL A 506 -28.62 -10.41 6.24
C VAL A 506 -28.98 -10.24 4.77
N GLU A 507 -28.25 -10.86 3.85
CA GLU A 507 -28.57 -10.89 2.42
C GLU A 507 -29.95 -11.48 2.16
N ALA A 508 -30.28 -12.62 2.79
CA ALA A 508 -31.60 -13.23 2.67
C ALA A 508 -32.74 -12.35 3.21
N LEU A 509 -32.49 -11.57 4.27
CA LEU A 509 -33.51 -10.71 4.89
C LEU A 509 -33.68 -9.35 4.20
N THR A 510 -32.60 -8.80 3.64
CA THR A 510 -32.58 -7.41 3.12
C THR A 510 -32.46 -7.34 1.60
N GLY A 511 -32.08 -8.45 0.96
CA GLY A 511 -31.71 -8.49 -0.46
C GLY A 511 -30.40 -7.78 -0.76
N VAL A 512 -29.60 -7.42 0.25
CA VAL A 512 -28.33 -6.70 0.08
C VAL A 512 -27.20 -7.50 0.69
N LYS A 513 -26.21 -7.84 -0.14
CA LYS A 513 -24.97 -8.47 0.33
C LYS A 513 -23.97 -7.43 0.89
N HIS A 514 -23.53 -7.64 2.12
CA HIS A 514 -22.60 -6.74 2.82
C HIS A 514 -21.18 -7.33 2.99
N THR A 515 -20.17 -6.47 2.82
CA THR A 515 -18.77 -6.82 3.12
C THR A 515 -18.56 -7.18 4.60
N GLU A 516 -17.59 -8.07 4.89
CA GLU A 516 -17.09 -8.31 6.25
C GLU A 516 -16.73 -6.99 6.96
N GLY A 517 -16.04 -6.09 6.26
CA GLY A 517 -15.65 -4.79 6.81
C GLY A 517 -16.82 -3.87 7.13
N ALA A 518 -17.97 -3.99 6.47
CA ALA A 518 -19.19 -3.25 6.82
C ALA A 518 -19.78 -3.76 8.14
N ILE A 519 -19.83 -5.08 8.33
CA ILE A 519 -20.28 -5.71 9.58
C ILE A 519 -19.42 -5.19 10.73
N TRP A 520 -18.09 -5.29 10.63
CA TRP A 520 -17.20 -4.84 11.71
C TRP A 520 -17.30 -3.33 11.98
N ARG A 521 -17.42 -2.50 10.94
CA ARG A 521 -17.58 -1.05 11.09
C ARG A 521 -18.90 -0.68 11.75
N SER A 522 -19.98 -1.40 11.45
CA SER A 522 -21.29 -1.12 12.03
C SER A 522 -21.28 -1.23 13.56
N LEU A 523 -20.53 -2.19 14.10
CA LEU A 523 -20.37 -2.35 15.55
C LEU A 523 -19.54 -1.23 16.20
N LEU A 524 -18.76 -0.47 15.44
CA LEU A 524 -17.87 0.56 15.99
C LEU A 524 -18.51 1.94 16.10
N GLN A 525 -19.65 2.17 15.42
CA GLN A 525 -20.32 3.47 15.38
C GLN A 525 -21.03 3.79 16.72
N ASN A 526 -21.41 2.78 17.50
CA ASN A 526 -22.11 2.90 18.79
C ASN A 526 -23.40 3.76 18.74
N ASP A 527 -24.00 3.89 17.55
CA ASP A 527 -25.29 4.52 17.34
C ASP A 527 -26.00 3.74 16.19
N PRO A 528 -27.20 3.18 16.40
CA PRO A 528 -28.00 3.24 17.62
C PRO A 528 -27.71 2.12 18.63
N ILE A 529 -26.71 1.27 18.38
CA ILE A 529 -26.37 0.12 19.24
C ILE A 529 -25.50 0.58 20.41
N SER A 530 -25.86 0.24 21.65
CA SER A 530 -25.06 0.62 22.82
C SER A 530 -23.65 0.02 22.79
N THR A 531 -22.71 0.70 23.45
CA THR A 531 -21.31 0.22 23.55
C THR A 531 -21.21 -1.18 24.17
N LYS A 532 -22.10 -1.50 25.11
CA LYS A 532 -22.12 -2.81 25.78
C LYS A 532 -22.61 -3.92 24.83
N ALA A 533 -23.72 -3.68 24.13
CA ALA A 533 -24.24 -4.60 23.12
C ALA A 533 -23.25 -4.79 21.95
N SER A 534 -22.63 -3.71 21.47
CA SER A 534 -21.56 -3.76 20.47
C SER A 534 -20.38 -4.61 20.93
N ALA A 535 -19.92 -4.43 22.18
CA ALA A 535 -18.83 -5.22 22.73
C ALA A 535 -19.19 -6.71 22.85
N PHE A 536 -20.45 -7.01 23.18
CA PHE A 536 -20.96 -8.38 23.16
C PHE A 536 -20.95 -8.96 21.74
N LEU A 537 -21.52 -8.27 20.76
CA LEU A 537 -21.61 -8.71 19.37
C LEU A 537 -20.23 -8.98 18.78
N TRP A 538 -19.29 -8.07 19.00
CA TRP A 538 -17.92 -8.23 18.53
C TRP A 538 -17.26 -9.51 19.12
N LYS A 539 -17.50 -9.80 20.40
CA LYS A 539 -17.02 -11.06 21.03
C LYS A 539 -17.76 -12.28 20.49
N ALA A 540 -19.07 -12.18 20.26
CA ALA A 540 -19.89 -13.27 19.74
C ALA A 540 -19.43 -13.67 18.33
N ILE A 541 -19.20 -12.70 17.43
CA ILE A 541 -18.66 -12.96 16.09
C ILE A 541 -17.28 -13.63 16.20
N HIS A 542 -16.42 -13.22 17.14
CA HIS A 542 -15.15 -13.89 17.35
C HIS A 542 -15.23 -15.28 18.01
N GLY A 543 -16.40 -15.71 18.48
CA GLY A 543 -16.55 -16.93 19.29
C GLY A 543 -15.79 -16.82 20.61
N ALA A 544 -15.79 -15.63 21.23
CA ALA A 544 -14.90 -15.27 22.33
C ALA A 544 -15.57 -15.25 23.71
N HIS A 545 -16.86 -15.58 23.78
CA HIS A 545 -17.57 -15.70 25.06
C HIS A 545 -17.24 -17.01 25.75
N LYS A 546 -17.21 -17.00 27.09
CA LYS A 546 -16.89 -18.17 27.91
C LYS A 546 -18.11 -19.08 28.07
N VAL A 547 -18.47 -19.79 26.99
CA VAL A 547 -19.64 -20.67 26.91
C VAL A 547 -19.30 -21.94 26.13
N GLY A 548 -20.03 -23.03 26.39
CA GLY A 548 -19.95 -24.28 25.64
C GLY A 548 -18.51 -24.75 25.40
N GLU A 549 -18.13 -24.89 24.12
CA GLU A 549 -16.83 -25.43 23.70
C GLU A 549 -15.61 -24.63 24.18
N TYR A 550 -15.77 -23.37 24.60
CA TYR A 550 -14.67 -22.60 25.17
C TYR A 550 -13.97 -23.36 26.31
N TRP A 551 -14.76 -24.05 27.14
CA TRP A 551 -14.26 -24.75 28.33
C TRP A 551 -13.38 -25.96 28.01
N LYS A 552 -13.56 -26.61 26.85
CA LYS A 552 -12.74 -27.76 26.37
C LYS A 552 -11.25 -27.47 26.40
N HIS A 553 -10.87 -26.20 26.19
CA HIS A 553 -9.47 -25.79 26.06
C HIS A 553 -8.89 -25.19 27.35
N THR A 554 -9.66 -25.11 28.43
CA THR A 554 -9.26 -24.47 29.69
C THR A 554 -8.78 -25.45 30.76
N GLY A 555 -9.05 -26.75 30.60
CA GLY A 555 -8.79 -27.78 31.62
C GLY A 555 -9.73 -27.72 32.81
N VAL A 556 -10.76 -26.85 32.77
CA VAL A 556 -11.90 -26.86 33.69
C VAL A 556 -12.84 -28.00 33.27
N SER A 557 -13.43 -28.68 34.25
CA SER A 557 -14.37 -29.81 34.06
C SER A 557 -15.43 -29.52 32.97
N ASP A 558 -15.78 -30.55 32.19
CA ASP A 558 -16.81 -30.50 31.14
C ASP A 558 -18.21 -30.10 31.64
N THR A 559 -18.40 -29.98 32.96
CA THR A 559 -19.66 -29.57 33.62
C THR A 559 -20.17 -28.19 33.20
N HIS A 560 -19.32 -27.28 32.73
CA HIS A 560 -19.74 -25.94 32.27
C HIS A 560 -20.12 -25.87 30.79
N MET A 561 -20.01 -26.99 30.07
CA MET A 561 -20.35 -27.07 28.65
C MET A 561 -21.85 -27.22 28.38
N PRO A 562 -22.59 -28.13 29.04
CA PRO A 562 -24.01 -28.34 28.76
C PRO A 562 -24.89 -27.31 29.47
N CYS A 563 -26.11 -27.10 28.94
CA CYS A 563 -27.17 -26.38 29.63
C CYS A 563 -27.96 -27.34 30.52
N GLU A 564 -27.83 -27.20 31.84
CA GLU A 564 -28.46 -28.10 32.83
C GLU A 564 -29.99 -28.05 32.86
N LEU A 565 -30.60 -26.98 32.34
CA LEU A 565 -32.05 -26.84 32.33
C LEU A 565 -32.70 -27.35 31.02
N CYS A 566 -31.95 -27.30 29.92
CA CYS A 566 -32.46 -27.63 28.58
C CYS A 566 -31.97 -28.98 28.07
N ASP A 567 -31.13 -29.68 28.84
CA ASP A 567 -30.43 -30.91 28.44
C ASP A 567 -29.63 -30.76 27.13
N GLU A 568 -29.23 -29.53 26.80
CA GLU A 568 -28.44 -29.24 25.61
C GLU A 568 -26.96 -29.55 25.89
N PRO A 569 -26.30 -30.42 25.11
CA PRO A 569 -24.92 -30.85 25.37
C PRO A 569 -23.90 -29.72 25.27
N VAL A 570 -24.20 -28.66 24.50
CA VAL A 570 -23.33 -27.50 24.34
C VAL A 570 -24.14 -26.22 24.42
N GLU A 571 -24.01 -25.48 25.53
CA GLU A 571 -24.59 -24.16 25.72
C GLU A 571 -23.91 -23.13 24.79
N SER A 572 -24.40 -23.03 23.56
CA SER A 572 -23.91 -22.10 22.54
C SER A 572 -24.52 -20.70 22.71
N ILE A 573 -23.96 -19.69 22.04
CA ILE A 573 -24.58 -18.34 22.00
C ILE A 573 -25.95 -18.39 21.32
N GLU A 574 -26.13 -19.25 20.32
CA GLU A 574 -27.42 -19.45 19.66
C GLU A 574 -28.46 -19.98 20.65
N HIS A 575 -28.11 -21.06 21.35
CA HIS A 575 -28.95 -21.66 22.38
C HIS A 575 -29.34 -20.63 23.45
N ILE A 576 -28.36 -19.89 23.98
CA ILE A 576 -28.60 -18.86 25.00
C ILE A 576 -29.60 -17.80 24.52
N LEU A 577 -29.44 -17.33 23.27
CA LEU A 577 -30.21 -16.19 22.78
C LEU A 577 -31.59 -16.57 22.25
N LEU A 578 -31.78 -17.81 21.77
CA LEU A 578 -32.99 -18.19 21.01
C LEU A 578 -33.79 -19.35 21.61
N GLU A 579 -33.19 -20.15 22.50
CA GLU A 579 -33.78 -21.42 22.93
C GLU A 579 -33.82 -21.60 24.45
N CYS A 580 -32.82 -21.06 25.17
CA CYS A 580 -32.57 -21.42 26.55
C CYS A 580 -33.63 -20.89 27.51
N ARG A 581 -34.35 -21.82 28.16
CA ARG A 581 -35.40 -21.52 29.15
C ARG A 581 -34.87 -20.78 30.38
N ALA A 582 -33.57 -20.90 30.68
CA ALA A 582 -32.97 -20.32 31.88
C ALA A 582 -32.72 -18.80 31.78
N THR A 583 -32.85 -18.24 30.59
CA THR A 583 -32.37 -16.89 30.27
C THR A 583 -33.47 -15.84 30.20
N GLY A 584 -34.75 -16.26 30.27
CA GLY A 584 -35.89 -15.37 30.05
C GLY A 584 -36.05 -14.92 28.59
N GLN A 585 -35.32 -15.51 27.64
CA GLN A 585 -35.30 -15.09 26.24
C GLN A 585 -36.68 -15.05 25.58
N GLU A 586 -37.55 -16.03 25.89
CA GLU A 586 -38.90 -16.10 25.32
C GLU A 586 -39.72 -14.85 25.67
N GLU A 587 -39.73 -14.44 26.94
CA GLU A 587 -40.46 -13.26 27.41
C GLU A 587 -39.84 -11.97 26.86
N ILE A 588 -38.51 -11.88 26.80
CA ILE A 588 -37.81 -10.71 26.25
C ILE A 588 -38.13 -10.54 24.76
N TRP A 589 -38.09 -11.61 23.96
CA TRP A 589 -38.48 -11.54 22.55
C TRP A 589 -39.97 -11.33 22.36
N ARG A 590 -40.83 -11.78 23.28
CA ARG A 590 -42.26 -11.44 23.28
C ARG A 590 -42.47 -9.94 23.48
N LEU A 591 -41.83 -9.34 24.48
CA LEU A 591 -41.89 -7.89 24.74
C LEU A 591 -41.31 -7.07 23.58
N THR A 592 -40.20 -7.54 22.99
CA THR A 592 -39.58 -6.92 21.80
C THR A 592 -40.57 -6.89 20.63
N ARG A 593 -41.27 -8.01 20.38
CA ARG A 593 -42.31 -8.11 19.34
C ARG A 593 -43.52 -7.23 19.65
N GLU A 594 -43.91 -7.10 20.91
CA GLU A 594 -45.00 -6.23 21.36
C GLU A 594 -44.69 -4.74 21.15
N ILE A 595 -43.44 -4.32 21.38
CA ILE A 595 -43.02 -2.96 21.07
C ILE A 595 -43.01 -2.73 19.54
N TRP A 596 -42.51 -3.70 18.78
CA TRP A 596 -42.45 -3.59 17.32
C TRP A 596 -43.83 -3.57 16.66
N SER A 597 -44.81 -4.31 17.18
CA SER A 597 -46.15 -4.37 16.60
C SER A 597 -46.84 -3.00 16.55
N LYS A 598 -46.45 -2.05 17.41
CA LYS A 598 -46.89 -0.65 17.38
C LYS A 598 -46.47 0.10 16.11
N THR A 599 -45.51 -0.42 15.36
CA THR A 599 -45.11 0.12 14.04
C THR A 599 -46.07 -0.29 12.92
N GLY A 600 -46.98 -1.23 13.18
CA GLY A 600 -47.86 -1.82 12.16
C GLY A 600 -47.16 -2.80 11.22
N ARG A 601 -45.92 -3.21 11.51
CA ARG A 601 -45.16 -4.17 10.71
C ARG A 601 -45.00 -5.51 11.40
N GLU A 602 -44.89 -6.55 10.58
CA GLU A 602 -44.46 -7.85 11.06
C GLU A 602 -43.02 -7.79 11.57
N PHE A 603 -42.76 -8.47 12.67
CA PHE A 603 -41.43 -8.52 13.26
C PHE A 603 -40.59 -9.58 12.53
N PRO A 604 -39.36 -9.25 12.07
CA PRO A 604 -38.53 -10.21 11.34
C PRO A 604 -38.23 -11.48 12.15
N HIS A 605 -38.11 -12.62 11.47
CA HIS A 605 -37.71 -13.86 12.12
C HIS A 605 -36.28 -13.75 12.69
N ILE A 606 -36.14 -13.95 14.00
CA ILE A 606 -34.85 -13.82 14.69
C ILE A 606 -34.04 -15.09 14.51
N THR A 607 -32.82 -14.91 14.00
CA THR A 607 -31.80 -15.95 13.94
C THR A 607 -30.49 -15.40 14.52
N LEU A 608 -29.53 -16.28 14.82
CA LEU A 608 -28.21 -15.83 15.27
C LEU A 608 -27.54 -14.93 14.22
N GLY A 609 -27.66 -15.27 12.93
CA GLY A 609 -27.12 -14.45 11.84
C GLY A 609 -27.69 -13.03 11.82
N MET A 610 -29.00 -12.87 12.02
CA MET A 610 -29.64 -11.54 12.10
C MET A 610 -29.13 -10.74 13.30
N ILE A 611 -29.00 -11.38 14.47
CA ILE A 611 -28.48 -10.74 15.69
C ILE A 611 -27.04 -10.28 15.48
N LEU A 612 -26.16 -11.15 14.98
CA LEU A 612 -24.76 -10.82 14.73
C LEU A 612 -24.59 -9.71 13.68
N GLY A 613 -25.49 -9.66 12.69
CA GLY A 613 -25.52 -8.68 11.61
C GLY A 613 -26.37 -7.45 11.88
N ILE A 614 -26.91 -7.27 13.10
CA ILE A 614 -27.93 -6.25 13.36
C ILE A 614 -27.46 -4.83 13.00
N GLY A 615 -26.17 -4.54 13.14
CA GLY A 615 -25.62 -3.22 12.81
C GLY A 615 -25.72 -2.84 11.32
N VAL A 616 -25.83 -3.81 10.41
CA VAL A 616 -26.00 -3.55 8.97
C VAL A 616 -27.43 -3.78 8.48
N MET A 617 -28.31 -4.38 9.28
CA MET A 617 -29.73 -4.59 8.93
C MET A 617 -30.41 -3.27 8.54
N GLU A 618 -31.17 -3.28 7.45
CA GLU A 618 -31.90 -2.13 6.94
C GLU A 618 -33.33 -2.53 6.59
N ILE A 619 -34.31 -1.78 7.08
CA ILE A 619 -35.71 -1.91 6.68
C ILE A 619 -35.92 -1.04 5.45
N ARG A 620 -36.55 -1.61 4.42
CA ARG A 620 -36.89 -0.90 3.18
C ARG A 620 -38.39 -0.90 2.95
N ASP A 621 -38.86 0.18 2.36
CA ASP A 621 -40.25 0.38 1.96
C ASP A 621 -40.36 0.28 0.46
N THR A 622 -41.23 -0.58 -0.03
CA THR A 622 -41.55 -0.67 -1.46
C THR A 622 -42.57 0.42 -1.80
N PRO A 623 -42.19 1.42 -2.61
CA PRO A 623 -43.11 2.46 -3.04
C PRO A 623 -44.22 1.90 -3.95
N GLN A 624 -45.41 2.52 -3.89
CA GLN A 624 -46.55 2.12 -4.73
C GLN A 624 -46.37 2.50 -6.21
N ASP A 625 -45.45 3.42 -6.52
CA ASP A 625 -45.16 3.92 -7.86
C ASP A 625 -44.26 2.97 -8.68
N GLY A 626 -43.92 1.79 -8.15
CA GLY A 626 -43.02 0.83 -8.78
C GLY A 626 -41.54 1.22 -8.73
N SER A 627 -41.19 2.30 -8.03
CA SER A 627 -39.78 2.65 -7.82
C SER A 627 -39.08 1.65 -6.88
N PRO A 628 -37.73 1.56 -6.91
CA PRO A 628 -37.00 0.62 -6.08
C PRO A 628 -37.27 0.82 -4.57
N PRO A 629 -37.20 -0.25 -3.75
CA PRO A 629 -37.38 -0.15 -2.31
C PRO A 629 -36.44 0.89 -1.68
N ARG A 630 -37.01 1.82 -0.93
CA ARG A 630 -36.27 2.93 -0.29
C ARG A 630 -35.96 2.59 1.17
N PRO A 631 -34.77 2.94 1.68
CA PRO A 631 -34.46 2.78 3.10
C PRO A 631 -35.45 3.51 4.00
N ASN A 632 -35.86 2.89 5.11
CA ASN A 632 -36.63 3.51 6.19
C ASN A 632 -35.72 3.69 7.42
N PRO A 633 -35.11 4.88 7.61
CA PRO A 633 -34.14 5.10 8.67
C PRO A 633 -34.73 4.96 10.07
N THR A 634 -35.99 5.36 10.26
CA THR A 634 -36.66 5.34 11.56
C THR A 634 -36.92 3.91 12.04
N LEU A 635 -37.51 3.07 11.19
CA LEU A 635 -37.77 1.66 11.52
C LEU A 635 -36.46 0.87 11.62
N THR A 636 -35.49 1.17 10.75
CA THR A 636 -34.14 0.60 10.83
C THR A 636 -33.50 0.89 12.18
N ARG A 637 -33.53 2.16 12.62
CA ARG A 637 -32.98 2.57 13.90
C ARG A 637 -33.66 1.85 15.06
N LEU A 638 -35.00 1.79 15.05
CA LEU A 638 -35.77 1.10 16.08
C LEU A 638 -35.43 -0.40 16.16
N LEU A 639 -35.38 -1.10 15.01
CA LEU A 639 -35.05 -2.53 14.97
C LEU A 639 -33.68 -2.80 15.57
N ARG A 640 -32.69 -1.98 15.19
CA ARG A 640 -31.31 -2.10 15.67
C ARG A 640 -31.23 -1.92 17.18
N ILE A 641 -31.97 -0.97 17.76
CA ILE A 641 -32.04 -0.78 19.21
C ILE A 641 -32.68 -2.00 19.86
N LEU A 642 -33.90 -2.33 19.46
CA LEU A 642 -34.70 -3.37 20.09
C LEU A 642 -33.97 -4.72 20.12
N VAL A 643 -33.45 -5.16 18.97
CA VAL A 643 -32.78 -6.47 18.86
C VAL A 643 -31.46 -6.48 19.63
N SER A 644 -30.68 -5.40 19.57
CA SER A 644 -29.38 -5.37 20.23
C SER A 644 -29.48 -5.28 21.75
N GLU A 645 -30.43 -4.51 22.27
CA GLU A 645 -30.66 -4.39 23.73
C GLU A 645 -31.34 -5.63 24.30
N ALA A 646 -32.32 -6.22 23.59
CA ALA A 646 -32.94 -7.48 23.99
C ALA A 646 -31.91 -8.62 24.10
N MET A 647 -31.08 -8.80 23.07
CA MET A 647 -30.00 -9.78 23.09
C MET A 647 -29.03 -9.54 24.25
N TYR A 648 -28.67 -8.28 24.52
CA TYR A 648 -27.72 -7.98 25.58
C TYR A 648 -28.32 -8.23 26.97
N LEU A 649 -29.61 -7.94 27.16
CA LEU A 649 -30.35 -8.26 28.38
C LEU A 649 -30.41 -9.79 28.62
N ILE A 650 -30.74 -10.57 27.59
CA ILE A 650 -30.73 -12.05 27.66
C ILE A 650 -29.37 -12.55 28.12
N TRP A 651 -28.29 -12.00 27.56
CA TRP A 651 -26.93 -12.33 27.98
C TRP A 651 -26.66 -11.99 29.45
N LEU A 652 -27.14 -10.83 29.94
CA LEU A 652 -26.98 -10.43 31.34
C LEU A 652 -27.71 -11.39 32.29
N LEU A 653 -28.96 -11.74 31.98
CA LEU A 653 -29.74 -12.70 32.77
C LEU A 653 -29.08 -14.07 32.78
N ARG A 654 -28.58 -14.54 31.63
CA ARG A 654 -27.78 -15.77 31.55
C ARG A 654 -26.56 -15.72 32.47
N CYS A 655 -25.81 -14.61 32.43
CA CYS A 655 -24.63 -14.42 33.29
C CYS A 655 -25.00 -14.42 34.78
N GLU A 656 -26.06 -13.73 35.16
CA GLU A 656 -26.54 -13.71 36.54
C GLU A 656 -26.99 -15.11 36.97
N TRP A 657 -27.76 -15.83 36.15
CA TRP A 657 -28.20 -17.19 36.47
C TRP A 657 -27.01 -18.15 36.62
N ARG A 658 -26.12 -18.20 35.63
CA ARG A 658 -24.95 -19.12 35.65
C ARG A 658 -23.95 -18.80 36.75
N ILE A 659 -23.66 -17.52 36.99
CA ILE A 659 -22.56 -17.09 37.87
C ILE A 659 -23.10 -16.61 39.22
N GLY A 660 -24.07 -15.70 39.21
CA GLY A 660 -24.64 -15.11 40.43
C GLY A 660 -25.57 -16.05 41.18
N ARG A 661 -26.26 -16.96 40.47
CA ARG A 661 -27.18 -17.95 41.03
C ARG A 661 -26.66 -19.38 40.89
N GLU A 662 -25.39 -19.56 40.52
CA GLU A 662 -24.68 -20.85 40.46
C GLU A 662 -25.38 -21.91 39.60
N ALA A 663 -26.02 -21.49 38.50
CA ALA A 663 -26.83 -22.36 37.64
C ALA A 663 -27.96 -23.12 38.37
N ASN A 664 -28.40 -22.63 39.53
CA ASN A 664 -29.43 -23.27 40.33
C ASN A 664 -30.79 -23.19 39.61
N THR A 665 -31.34 -24.35 39.24
CA THR A 665 -32.61 -24.49 38.52
C THR A 665 -33.83 -24.05 39.35
N MET A 666 -33.72 -23.97 40.67
CA MET A 666 -34.75 -23.44 41.56
C MET A 666 -34.72 -21.92 41.70
N ARG A 667 -33.68 -21.24 41.18
CA ARG A 667 -33.48 -19.79 41.30
C ARG A 667 -33.52 -19.10 39.94
N LEU A 668 -34.41 -19.53 39.06
CA LEU A 668 -34.64 -18.84 37.79
C LEU A 668 -35.22 -17.45 38.01
N HIS A 669 -34.93 -16.53 37.09
CA HIS A 669 -35.57 -15.22 37.08
C HIS A 669 -37.07 -15.36 36.86
N THR A 670 -37.85 -14.74 37.73
CA THR A 670 -39.30 -14.66 37.62
C THR A 670 -39.68 -13.69 36.50
N LEU A 671 -40.90 -13.84 35.96
CA LEU A 671 -41.42 -12.90 34.96
C LEU A 671 -41.46 -11.46 35.46
N SER A 672 -41.64 -11.26 36.78
CA SER A 672 -41.59 -9.92 37.38
C SER A 672 -40.19 -9.33 37.36
N GLU A 673 -39.16 -10.13 37.66
CA GLU A 673 -37.74 -9.70 37.60
C GLU A 673 -37.29 -9.43 36.16
N ILE A 674 -37.80 -10.18 35.18
CA ILE A 674 -37.46 -9.97 33.75
C ILE A 674 -38.09 -8.67 33.21
N ARG A 675 -39.28 -8.31 33.70
CA ARG A 675 -40.03 -7.13 33.25
C ARG A 675 -39.58 -5.83 33.93
N SER A 676 -39.00 -5.91 35.12
CA SER A 676 -38.43 -4.78 35.87
C SER A 676 -37.10 -4.34 35.27
#